data_AF-A0A7V7KGA1-F1
#
_entry.id   AF-A0A7V7KGA1-F1
#
_cell.length_a   1.000
_cell.length_b   1.000
_cell.length_c   1.000
_cell.angle_alpha   90.00
_cell.angle_beta   90.00
_cell.angle_gamma   90.00
#
_symmetry.space_group_name_H-M   'P 1'
#
loop_
_entity.id
_entity.type
_entity.pdbx_description
1 polymer ?
#
loop_
_entity_poly.entity_id
_entity_poly.type
_entity_poly.pdbx_seq_one_letter_code
_entity_poly.pdbx_strand_id
1 'polypeptide(L)'
;MNTHTSTHLDELVTSSDGAPDTANIVSAEGPVAQIARHYVSDLDLPAPHMPERLLGFVLHLSYEEVKIVTCDPWKRQCGGVPRNSLVLIRLSPAMVSDAESASCDRLIMVRITESIPTPVDADVQQAIFQIHKAQAAVDPITNKEFQWSALKGKIVGTYYDKDVDSGKAEIRFGLDVDTFFSPHYYEVYVPSSEHLEVLVNAFSEDPNPLEIGDLRYTETPPVVEKNAVPVKVDPSDFVGKSYGHRTALFGKTRFGKSNTMKVVADTILARNAAGQIIFDPSGEYTYWNEQDHGCLAIRYAGRCRRFSLKPRAHPKEHAQGLQEPESLLVNFYEQPDVGHSIIFSLWEGELGRVPDYIVPAQGWEPLPLAASPNQATDRSGYAHYWRTMSIWYGILKEAGFQTPPSMNVYINFPGAVKDRLMADQHLGPSLTTNGGKMSEKQPIAVVPALLKKVYQLLQENPNLFPASKTTGEPYFSTTEEGLLKILSGTVGTGARKFSRFKPYHSVQGSDVFKEIVESAQKGMTVFVDLSMGDERVRKALADRVSKSLLTSQMQLFNENKLGNRFVVLYFEEAHNLFPKSDKEVDTDVYNKLAKEGAKFHISMVYATQSISTLSPDLMKNTENFIVTHLDDDREVKELEHKRAFRDIAADVERITSKGYVRMATVSLPFALPVQIRKFEGAPISQAISVSNDSGA
;
A
#
# COMPACT_ATOMS: atom_id res chain seq x y z
N MET A 1 -2.44 -44.39 -51.16
CA MET A 1 -2.87 -44.96 -52.45
C MET A 1 -3.87 -44.00 -53.07
N ASN A 2 -3.70 -43.70 -54.36
CA ASN A 2 -4.40 -42.71 -55.21
C ASN A 2 -5.88 -42.45 -54.91
N THR A 3 -6.36 -41.21 -55.11
CA THR A 3 -7.04 -40.76 -56.35
C THR A 3 -7.65 -39.34 -56.23
N HIS A 4 -7.47 -38.53 -57.31
CA HIS A 4 -8.37 -37.56 -57.98
C HIS A 4 -9.14 -36.47 -57.16
N THR A 5 -9.40 -35.24 -57.63
CA THR A 5 -9.77 -34.77 -58.98
C THR A 5 -9.61 -33.24 -59.08
N SER A 6 -9.21 -32.75 -60.26
CA SER A 6 -9.37 -31.35 -60.69
C SER A 6 -10.78 -31.13 -61.26
N THR A 7 -11.33 -29.90 -61.23
CA THR A 7 -12.01 -29.29 -62.39
C THR A 7 -12.50 -27.85 -62.16
N HIS A 8 -12.23 -27.02 -63.18
CA HIS A 8 -13.02 -25.93 -63.78
C HIS A 8 -13.04 -24.48 -63.23
N LEU A 9 -12.41 -23.62 -64.03
CA LEU A 9 -12.68 -22.20 -64.29
C LEU A 9 -13.91 -22.00 -65.19
N ASP A 10 -14.47 -20.80 -65.07
CA ASP A 10 -15.27 -19.99 -66.02
C ASP A 10 -16.71 -20.38 -66.36
N GLU A 11 -17.67 -19.58 -65.85
CA GLU A 11 -18.51 -18.61 -66.62
C GLU A 11 -19.76 -18.24 -65.80
N LEU A 12 -19.98 -16.93 -65.58
CA LEU A 12 -21.30 -16.27 -65.69
C LEU A 12 -21.15 -14.76 -65.43
N VAL A 13 -21.41 -13.97 -66.49
CA VAL A 13 -21.42 -12.51 -66.50
C VAL A 13 -22.88 -12.02 -66.60
N THR A 14 -23.16 -10.91 -65.91
CA THR A 14 -24.28 -9.93 -66.01
C THR A 14 -25.54 -10.11 -65.15
N SER A 15 -25.72 -9.22 -64.18
CA SER A 15 -26.74 -8.15 -64.25
C SER A 15 -26.59 -7.12 -63.11
N SER A 16 -26.49 -5.85 -63.54
CA SER A 16 -26.88 -4.56 -62.93
C SER A 16 -27.30 -4.46 -61.46
N ASP A 17 -26.62 -3.54 -60.75
CA ASP A 17 -27.16 -2.35 -60.08
C ASP A 17 -26.59 -2.09 -58.67
N GLY A 18 -26.15 -0.85 -58.47
CA GLY A 18 -25.85 -0.29 -57.16
C GLY A 18 -24.36 -0.11 -56.86
N ALA A 19 -23.76 0.94 -57.40
CA ALA A 19 -22.58 1.52 -56.78
C ALA A 19 -22.99 2.11 -55.41
N PRO A 20 -22.35 1.73 -54.29
CA PRO A 20 -22.23 2.65 -53.18
C PRO A 20 -20.99 3.51 -53.44
N ASP A 21 -21.21 4.83 -53.43
CA ASP A 21 -20.16 5.83 -53.35
C ASP A 21 -19.07 5.37 -52.39
N THR A 22 -17.86 5.17 -52.91
CA THR A 22 -16.65 5.13 -52.11
C THR A 22 -16.44 6.53 -51.55
N ALA A 23 -17.20 6.84 -50.50
CA ALA A 23 -16.84 7.88 -49.57
C ALA A 23 -15.45 7.49 -49.06
N ASN A 24 -14.46 8.32 -49.40
CA ASN A 24 -13.16 8.37 -48.77
C ASN A 24 -13.35 8.48 -47.25
N ILE A 25 -13.46 7.33 -46.57
CA ILE A 25 -13.11 7.23 -45.17
C ILE A 25 -11.59 7.12 -45.16
N VAL A 26 -10.93 8.28 -45.23
CA VAL A 26 -9.58 8.39 -44.68
C VAL A 26 -9.78 8.11 -43.19
N SER A 27 -9.56 6.86 -42.77
CA SER A 27 -9.47 6.57 -41.34
C SER A 27 -8.35 7.45 -40.81
N ALA A 28 -8.66 8.28 -39.81
CA ALA A 28 -7.63 9.03 -39.12
C ALA A 28 -6.65 7.98 -38.57
N GLU A 29 -5.42 7.96 -39.09
CA GLU A 29 -4.41 6.96 -38.74
C GLU A 29 -4.25 6.89 -37.22
N GLY A 30 -4.15 5.68 -36.68
CA GLY A 30 -4.06 5.49 -35.25
C GLY A 30 -2.75 6.02 -34.65
N PRO A 31 -2.74 6.31 -33.34
CA PRO A 31 -1.57 6.90 -32.68
C PRO A 31 -0.30 6.04 -32.77
N VAL A 32 -0.40 4.71 -32.72
CA VAL A 32 0.78 3.83 -32.87
C VAL A 32 1.31 3.88 -34.30
N ALA A 33 0.43 3.82 -35.30
CA ALA A 33 0.79 3.96 -36.72
C ALA A 33 1.50 5.29 -36.99
N GLN A 34 0.99 6.40 -36.43
CA GLN A 34 1.63 7.72 -36.54
C GLN A 34 3.05 7.72 -35.95
N ILE A 35 3.24 7.15 -34.76
CA ILE A 35 4.57 7.03 -34.13
C ILE A 35 5.48 6.14 -34.97
N ALA A 36 4.98 5.01 -35.47
CA ALA A 36 5.77 4.08 -36.28
C ALA A 36 6.28 4.77 -37.54
N ARG A 37 5.40 5.45 -38.26
CA ARG A 37 5.70 6.14 -39.53
C ARG A 37 6.62 7.35 -39.37
N HIS A 38 6.75 7.90 -38.17
CA HIS A 38 7.74 8.96 -37.89
C HIS A 38 9.19 8.46 -38.01
N TYR A 39 9.47 7.20 -37.69
CA TYR A 39 10.83 6.65 -37.72
C TYR A 39 11.15 6.03 -39.07
N VAL A 40 11.68 6.83 -40.00
CA VAL A 40 11.92 6.43 -41.40
C VAL A 40 13.42 6.25 -41.65
N SER A 41 13.80 5.23 -42.43
CA SER A 41 15.20 5.02 -42.83
C SER A 41 15.49 5.43 -44.28
N ASP A 42 16.78 5.41 -44.64
CA ASP A 42 17.23 5.53 -46.05
C ASP A 42 16.64 4.47 -46.98
N LEU A 43 16.20 3.32 -46.44
CA LEU A 43 15.54 2.28 -47.23
C LEU A 43 14.13 2.68 -47.66
N ASP A 44 13.52 3.63 -46.95
CA ASP A 44 12.16 4.10 -47.18
C ASP A 44 12.12 5.41 -47.99
N LEU A 45 13.27 6.06 -48.26
CA LEU A 45 13.36 7.38 -48.90
C LEU A 45 14.19 7.36 -50.21
N PRO A 46 13.81 8.15 -51.22
CA PRO A 46 14.52 8.19 -52.51
C PRO A 46 15.86 8.95 -52.50
N ALA A 47 16.26 9.56 -51.38
CA ALA A 47 17.51 10.32 -51.24
C ALA A 47 18.18 10.01 -49.88
N PRO A 48 19.53 9.95 -49.82
CA PRO A 48 20.25 9.62 -48.59
C PRO A 48 20.08 10.72 -47.54
N HIS A 49 19.37 10.38 -46.47
CA HIS A 49 19.15 11.15 -45.27
C HIS A 49 19.49 10.27 -44.06
N MET A 50 20.53 10.63 -43.29
CA MET A 50 20.86 9.88 -42.08
C MET A 50 19.65 9.84 -41.13
N PRO A 51 19.03 8.68 -40.91
CA PRO A 51 17.75 8.63 -40.21
C PRO A 51 17.90 9.06 -38.76
N GLU A 52 17.00 9.94 -38.31
CA GLU A 52 17.06 10.46 -36.95
C GLU A 52 16.79 9.32 -35.95
N ARG A 53 17.67 9.19 -34.96
CA ARG A 53 17.55 8.25 -33.84
C ARG A 53 17.53 6.76 -34.23
N LEU A 54 18.01 6.40 -35.43
CA LEU A 54 18.31 5.01 -35.78
C LEU A 54 19.42 4.50 -34.86
N LEU A 55 19.17 3.36 -34.21
CA LEU A 55 20.14 2.65 -33.37
C LEU A 55 20.86 1.55 -34.15
N GLY A 56 20.19 0.91 -35.10
CA GLY A 56 20.77 -0.15 -35.92
C GLY A 56 19.74 -1.15 -36.39
N PHE A 57 20.18 -2.39 -36.60
CA PHE A 57 19.40 -3.43 -37.28
C PHE A 57 19.34 -4.73 -36.47
N VAL A 58 18.34 -5.56 -36.75
CA VAL A 58 18.13 -6.81 -36.01
C VAL A 58 18.95 -7.95 -36.62
N LEU A 59 19.85 -8.54 -35.83
CA LEU A 59 20.60 -9.76 -36.19
C LEU A 59 19.83 -11.04 -35.89
N HIS A 60 19.03 -11.01 -34.84
CA HIS A 60 18.26 -12.15 -34.36
C HIS A 60 17.05 -11.66 -33.59
N LEU A 61 15.89 -12.27 -33.84
CA LEU A 61 14.63 -12.00 -33.15
C LEU A 61 13.99 -13.33 -32.74
N SER A 62 13.55 -13.42 -31.49
CA SER A 62 12.73 -14.50 -30.97
C SER A 62 11.49 -13.92 -30.27
N TYR A 63 10.69 -14.75 -29.61
CA TYR A 63 9.57 -14.26 -28.78
C TYR A 63 9.99 -13.62 -27.45
N GLU A 64 11.26 -13.80 -27.02
CA GLU A 64 11.74 -13.31 -25.73
C GLU A 64 12.88 -12.29 -25.84
N GLU A 65 13.74 -12.41 -26.85
CA GLU A 65 14.97 -11.64 -26.96
C GLU A 65 15.29 -11.19 -28.39
N VAL A 66 16.06 -10.12 -28.48
CA VAL A 66 16.60 -9.58 -29.73
C VAL A 66 18.12 -9.37 -29.60
N LYS A 67 18.83 -9.60 -30.71
CA LYS A 67 20.23 -9.17 -30.88
C LYS A 67 20.27 -8.09 -31.94
N ILE A 68 20.88 -6.96 -31.60
CA ILE A 68 20.89 -5.75 -32.42
C ILE A 68 22.33 -5.47 -32.79
N VAL A 69 22.62 -5.28 -34.08
CA VAL A 69 23.89 -4.72 -34.53
C VAL A 69 23.79 -3.20 -34.52
N THR A 70 24.79 -2.54 -33.94
CA THR A 70 24.87 -1.09 -33.85
C THR A 70 26.30 -0.60 -34.06
N CYS A 71 26.50 0.70 -34.15
CA CYS A 71 27.82 1.31 -34.21
C CYS A 71 27.88 2.57 -33.35
N ASP A 72 29.09 3.02 -33.03
CA ASP A 72 29.30 4.22 -32.24
C ASP A 72 28.63 5.49 -32.81
N PRO A 73 28.68 5.79 -34.12
CA PRO A 73 27.94 6.91 -34.71
C PRO A 73 26.45 6.91 -34.40
N TRP A 74 25.75 5.77 -34.55
CA TRP A 74 24.32 5.65 -34.25
C TRP A 74 24.04 5.84 -32.75
N LYS A 75 24.84 5.21 -31.87
CA LYS A 75 24.71 5.41 -30.43
C LYS A 75 24.91 6.88 -30.04
N ARG A 76 25.89 7.59 -30.63
CA ARG A 76 26.14 9.01 -30.38
C ARG A 76 24.97 9.88 -30.85
N GLN A 77 24.44 9.61 -32.04
CA GLN A 77 23.27 10.31 -32.58
C GLN A 77 22.03 10.14 -31.68
N CYS A 78 21.87 8.98 -31.06
CA CYS A 78 20.79 8.72 -30.10
C CYS A 78 21.03 9.31 -28.69
N GLY A 79 22.16 10.02 -28.47
CA GLY A 79 22.56 10.51 -27.15
C GLY A 79 22.92 9.40 -26.17
N GLY A 80 23.38 8.25 -26.66
CA GLY A 80 23.73 7.06 -25.90
C GLY A 80 22.57 6.12 -25.62
N VAL A 81 22.90 4.84 -25.42
CA VAL A 81 21.97 3.75 -25.12
C VAL A 81 22.47 2.99 -23.89
N PRO A 82 22.16 3.48 -22.67
CA PRO A 82 22.50 2.76 -21.45
C PRO A 82 21.67 1.48 -21.29
N ARG A 83 22.09 0.63 -20.34
CA ARG A 83 21.27 -0.50 -19.87
C ARG A 83 19.89 0.01 -19.42
N ASN A 84 18.86 -0.82 -19.62
CA ASN A 84 17.43 -0.53 -19.42
C ASN A 84 16.79 0.44 -20.40
N SER A 85 17.54 0.99 -21.37
CA SER A 85 16.94 1.82 -22.41
C SER A 85 15.82 1.08 -23.11
N LEU A 86 14.70 1.76 -23.27
CA LEU A 86 13.59 1.30 -24.09
C LEU A 86 13.85 1.73 -25.54
N VAL A 87 13.81 0.76 -26.45
CA VAL A 87 13.98 0.96 -27.89
C VAL A 87 12.81 0.35 -28.64
N LEU A 88 12.54 0.87 -29.83
CA LEU A 88 11.45 0.42 -30.69
C LEU A 88 12.02 -0.37 -31.86
N ILE A 89 11.42 -1.52 -32.14
CA ILE A 89 11.66 -2.28 -33.36
C ILE A 89 10.47 -2.05 -34.28
N ARG A 90 10.77 -1.62 -35.51
CA ARG A 90 9.81 -1.36 -36.58
C ARG A 90 10.11 -2.25 -37.78
N LEU A 91 9.07 -2.76 -38.43
CA LEU A 91 9.15 -3.45 -39.71
C LEU A 91 9.23 -2.41 -40.84
N SER A 92 10.24 -2.51 -41.72
CA SER A 92 10.38 -1.59 -42.85
C SER A 92 9.30 -1.87 -43.90
N PRO A 93 8.52 -0.85 -44.31
CA PRO A 93 7.54 -0.99 -45.40
C PRO A 93 8.16 -1.43 -46.73
N ALA A 94 9.42 -1.08 -47.00
CA ALA A 94 10.13 -1.43 -48.23
C ALA A 94 10.40 -2.94 -48.37
N MET A 95 10.31 -3.70 -47.27
CA MET A 95 10.66 -5.12 -47.21
C MET A 95 9.44 -6.05 -47.25
N VAL A 96 8.23 -5.50 -47.30
CA VAL A 96 6.98 -6.27 -47.21
C VAL A 96 6.03 -5.95 -48.35
N SER A 97 5.11 -6.87 -48.62
CA SER A 97 4.06 -6.66 -49.63
C SER A 97 2.95 -5.72 -49.12
N ASP A 98 2.15 -5.17 -50.03
CA ASP A 98 0.98 -4.35 -49.67
C ASP A 98 0.02 -5.08 -48.73
N ALA A 99 -0.14 -6.40 -48.90
CA ALA A 99 -0.97 -7.25 -48.04
C ALA A 99 -0.45 -7.34 -46.60
N GLU A 100 0.85 -7.14 -46.39
CA GLU A 100 1.53 -7.21 -45.09
C GLU A 100 1.77 -5.82 -44.47
N SER A 101 1.46 -4.74 -45.21
CA SER A 101 1.74 -3.35 -44.82
C SER A 101 1.11 -2.97 -43.47
N ALA A 102 -0.05 -3.52 -43.13
CA ALA A 102 -0.69 -3.33 -41.82
C ALA A 102 0.18 -3.79 -40.63
N SER A 103 1.15 -4.70 -40.84
CA SER A 103 2.11 -5.13 -39.81
C SER A 103 3.16 -4.06 -39.51
N CYS A 104 3.36 -3.09 -40.42
CA CYS A 104 4.31 -1.98 -40.23
C CYS A 104 3.79 -0.92 -39.26
N ASP A 105 2.49 -0.90 -38.97
CA ASP A 105 1.85 0.00 -38.02
C ASP A 105 1.91 -0.52 -36.57
N ARG A 106 2.71 -1.57 -36.31
CA ARG A 106 2.99 -2.14 -34.98
C ARG A 106 4.41 -1.80 -34.54
N LEU A 107 4.60 -1.61 -33.23
CA LEU A 107 5.91 -1.32 -32.64
C LEU A 107 6.25 -2.34 -31.56
N ILE A 108 7.35 -3.08 -31.74
CA ILE A 108 7.84 -3.99 -30.70
C ILE A 108 8.75 -3.19 -29.75
N MET A 109 8.37 -3.14 -28.48
CA MET A 109 9.14 -2.48 -27.43
C MET A 109 10.17 -3.44 -26.85
N VAL A 110 11.42 -3.00 -26.78
CA VAL A 110 12.55 -3.78 -26.29
C VAL A 110 13.29 -3.03 -25.20
N ARG A 111 13.67 -3.73 -24.14
CA ARG A 111 14.59 -3.24 -23.11
C ARG A 111 16.00 -3.74 -23.37
N ILE A 112 16.96 -2.83 -23.52
CA ILE A 112 18.38 -3.21 -23.65
C ILE A 112 18.91 -3.75 -22.31
N THR A 113 19.45 -4.97 -22.32
CA THR A 113 19.91 -5.67 -21.11
C THR A 113 21.42 -5.68 -20.97
N GLU A 114 22.16 -5.87 -22.06
CA GLU A 114 23.62 -5.99 -22.04
C GLU A 114 24.25 -5.75 -23.43
N SER A 115 25.55 -5.51 -23.45
CA SER A 115 26.36 -5.56 -24.68
C SER A 115 26.80 -7.00 -24.91
N ILE A 116 26.78 -7.44 -26.16
CA ILE A 116 27.19 -8.79 -26.56
C ILE A 116 28.27 -8.73 -27.64
N PRO A 117 29.08 -9.80 -27.79
CA PRO A 117 30.05 -9.88 -28.87
C PRO A 117 29.39 -9.85 -30.24
N THR A 118 30.02 -9.20 -31.21
CA THR A 118 29.69 -9.34 -32.63
C THR A 118 30.24 -10.67 -33.17
N PRO A 119 29.76 -11.17 -34.33
CA PRO A 119 30.32 -12.37 -34.96
C PRO A 119 31.82 -12.30 -35.28
N VAL A 120 32.41 -11.11 -35.33
CA VAL A 120 33.82 -10.85 -35.68
C VAL A 120 34.65 -10.33 -34.50
N ASP A 121 34.10 -10.37 -33.27
CA ASP A 121 34.75 -9.78 -32.09
C ASP A 121 36.15 -10.34 -31.81
N ALA A 122 36.36 -11.65 -32.03
CA ALA A 122 37.66 -12.27 -31.81
C ALA A 122 38.73 -11.71 -32.76
N ASP A 123 38.39 -11.53 -34.03
CA ASP A 123 39.29 -10.98 -35.04
C ASP A 123 39.59 -9.50 -34.75
N VAL A 124 38.57 -8.73 -34.35
CA VAL A 124 38.71 -7.33 -33.95
C VAL A 124 39.61 -7.19 -32.71
N GLN A 125 39.41 -8.00 -31.69
CA GLN A 125 40.25 -8.00 -30.48
C GLN A 125 41.71 -8.33 -30.81
N GLN A 126 41.95 -9.32 -31.67
CA GLN A 126 43.29 -9.66 -32.12
C GLN A 126 43.92 -8.50 -32.89
N ALA A 127 43.19 -7.84 -33.79
CA ALA A 127 43.68 -6.68 -34.53
C ALA A 127 44.01 -5.49 -33.62
N ILE A 128 43.11 -5.16 -32.68
CA ILE A 128 43.31 -4.09 -31.68
C ILE A 128 44.54 -4.38 -30.82
N PHE A 129 44.75 -5.63 -30.40
CA PHE A 129 45.93 -6.02 -29.63
C PHE A 129 47.22 -5.79 -30.42
N GLN A 130 47.27 -6.20 -31.70
CA GLN A 130 48.45 -5.97 -32.54
C GLN A 130 48.73 -4.48 -32.75
N ILE A 131 47.69 -3.66 -32.93
CA ILE A 131 47.81 -2.20 -33.08
C ILE A 131 48.42 -1.57 -31.84
N HIS A 132 47.92 -1.90 -30.63
CA HIS A 132 48.47 -1.37 -29.38
C HIS A 132 49.89 -1.88 -29.13
N LYS A 133 50.17 -3.15 -29.44
CA LYS A 133 51.51 -3.73 -29.34
C LYS A 133 52.52 -3.03 -30.25
N ALA A 134 52.10 -2.66 -31.47
CA ALA A 134 52.92 -1.95 -32.45
C ALA A 134 52.91 -0.42 -32.28
N GLN A 135 52.09 0.12 -31.37
CA GLN A 135 51.81 1.55 -31.24
C GLN A 135 51.44 2.21 -32.59
N ALA A 136 50.72 1.48 -33.44
CA ALA A 136 50.36 1.93 -34.79
C ALA A 136 49.15 2.88 -34.76
N ALA A 137 49.13 3.85 -35.66
CA ALA A 137 47.93 4.66 -35.92
C ALA A 137 46.91 3.84 -36.71
N VAL A 138 45.64 3.89 -36.30
CA VAL A 138 44.55 3.20 -37.01
C VAL A 138 44.08 4.07 -38.17
N ASP A 139 44.02 3.50 -39.37
CA ASP A 139 43.49 4.22 -40.52
C ASP A 139 41.96 4.44 -40.40
N PRO A 140 41.38 5.43 -41.11
CA PRO A 140 39.96 5.76 -40.96
C PRO A 140 38.98 4.64 -41.31
N ILE A 141 39.33 3.72 -42.22
CA ILE A 141 38.44 2.64 -42.65
C ILE A 141 38.42 1.57 -41.56
N THR A 142 39.61 1.12 -41.13
CA THR A 142 39.74 0.16 -40.02
C THR A 142 39.12 0.70 -38.74
N ASN A 143 39.26 2.01 -38.47
CA ASN A 143 38.63 2.64 -37.31
C ASN A 143 37.09 2.64 -37.40
N LYS A 144 36.49 2.69 -38.61
CA LYS A 144 35.04 2.53 -38.77
C LYS A 144 34.62 1.08 -38.51
N GLU A 145 35.40 0.10 -38.98
CA GLU A 145 35.14 -1.32 -38.72
C GLU A 145 35.17 -1.65 -37.22
N PHE A 146 36.11 -1.08 -36.46
CA PHE A 146 36.19 -1.28 -35.01
C PHE A 146 35.07 -0.61 -34.21
N GLN A 147 34.27 0.25 -34.81
CA GLN A 147 33.16 0.93 -34.13
C GLN A 147 31.85 0.12 -34.15
N TRP A 148 31.83 -1.03 -34.84
CA TRP A 148 30.70 -1.95 -34.78
C TRP A 148 30.63 -2.67 -33.43
N SER A 149 29.41 -2.82 -32.94
CA SER A 149 29.11 -3.50 -31.68
C SER A 149 27.74 -4.17 -31.74
N ALA A 150 27.44 -5.05 -30.79
CA ALA A 150 26.13 -5.66 -30.70
C ALA A 150 25.52 -5.49 -29.30
N LEU A 151 24.21 -5.32 -29.26
CA LEU A 151 23.41 -5.20 -28.04
C LEU A 151 22.42 -6.36 -27.96
N LYS A 152 22.18 -6.82 -26.74
CA LYS A 152 21.08 -7.74 -26.44
C LYS A 152 19.95 -6.97 -25.77
N GLY A 153 18.73 -7.26 -26.21
CA GLY A 153 17.53 -6.73 -25.61
C GLY A 153 16.52 -7.83 -25.29
N LYS A 154 15.69 -7.57 -24.29
CA LYS A 154 14.52 -8.38 -23.95
C LYS A 154 13.27 -7.72 -24.51
N ILE A 155 12.40 -8.52 -25.13
CA ILE A 155 11.13 -8.04 -25.64
C ILE A 155 10.20 -7.77 -24.45
N VAL A 156 9.69 -6.55 -24.38
CA VAL A 156 8.72 -6.11 -23.36
C VAL A 156 7.30 -6.42 -23.84
N GLY A 157 7.05 -6.22 -25.13
CA GLY A 157 5.75 -6.45 -25.77
C GLY A 157 5.57 -5.64 -27.05
N THR A 158 4.35 -5.61 -27.58
CA THR A 158 4.01 -5.00 -28.88
C THR A 158 2.91 -3.97 -28.72
N TYR A 159 3.16 -2.74 -29.16
CA TYR A 159 2.15 -1.69 -29.31
C TYR A 159 1.42 -1.85 -30.65
N TYR A 160 0.10 -1.62 -30.62
CA TYR A 160 -0.75 -1.63 -31.80
C TYR A 160 -1.97 -0.72 -31.59
N ASP A 161 -2.56 -0.27 -32.69
CA ASP A 161 -3.80 0.49 -32.68
C ASP A 161 -5.01 -0.45 -32.65
N LYS A 162 -5.97 -0.15 -31.77
CA LYS A 162 -7.27 -0.82 -31.74
C LYS A 162 -8.37 0.18 -32.05
N ASP A 163 -9.15 -0.10 -33.07
CA ASP A 163 -10.35 0.68 -33.39
C ASP A 163 -11.37 0.57 -32.26
N VAL A 164 -11.90 1.71 -31.83
CA VAL A 164 -13.03 1.80 -30.92
C VAL A 164 -14.26 2.34 -31.65
N ASP A 165 -15.45 1.99 -31.16
CA ASP A 165 -16.78 2.28 -31.77
C ASP A 165 -17.01 3.77 -32.11
N SER A 166 -16.17 4.67 -31.60
CA SER A 166 -16.20 6.11 -31.88
C SER A 166 -15.47 6.55 -33.17
N GLY A 167 -14.93 5.61 -33.96
CA GLY A 167 -14.14 5.92 -35.17
C GLY A 167 -12.75 6.49 -34.86
N LYS A 168 -12.29 6.34 -33.61
CA LYS A 168 -10.93 6.65 -33.16
C LYS A 168 -10.18 5.35 -32.90
N ALA A 169 -8.86 5.40 -32.99
CA ALA A 169 -7.99 4.31 -32.58
C ALA A 169 -7.36 4.62 -31.21
N GLU A 170 -7.29 3.62 -30.34
CA GLU A 170 -6.62 3.69 -29.04
C GLU A 170 -5.34 2.84 -29.05
N ILE A 171 -4.29 3.33 -28.39
CA ILE A 171 -3.07 2.56 -28.17
C ILE A 171 -3.41 1.35 -27.30
N ARG A 172 -3.02 0.15 -27.75
CA ARG A 172 -3.05 -1.08 -26.97
C ARG A 172 -1.68 -1.72 -26.95
N PHE A 173 -1.47 -2.60 -25.98
CA PHE A 173 -0.19 -3.27 -25.76
C PHE A 173 -0.40 -4.76 -25.46
N GLY A 174 0.25 -5.61 -26.23
CA GLY A 174 0.39 -7.04 -25.94
C GLY A 174 1.68 -7.31 -25.19
N LEU A 175 1.67 -8.22 -24.21
CA LEU A 175 2.87 -8.62 -23.44
C LEU A 175 3.70 -9.69 -24.15
N ASP A 176 3.50 -9.82 -25.45
CA ASP A 176 4.05 -10.82 -26.35
C ASP A 176 4.22 -10.22 -27.75
N VAL A 177 4.72 -11.06 -28.65
CA VAL A 177 4.80 -10.80 -30.09
C VAL A 177 3.99 -11.88 -30.76
N ASP A 178 2.97 -11.46 -31.53
CA ASP A 178 2.06 -12.35 -32.26
C ASP A 178 2.82 -13.15 -33.34
N THR A 179 3.47 -12.43 -34.25
CA THR A 179 4.33 -13.00 -35.30
C THR A 179 5.46 -12.03 -35.64
N PHE A 180 6.55 -12.53 -36.21
CA PHE A 180 7.64 -11.70 -36.72
C PHE A 180 8.24 -12.28 -38.01
N PHE A 181 8.74 -11.38 -38.86
CA PHE A 181 9.35 -11.68 -40.15
C PHE A 181 10.87 -11.88 -40.03
N SER A 182 11.55 -11.99 -41.17
CA SER A 182 12.99 -12.11 -41.21
C SER A 182 13.69 -10.94 -40.49
N PRO A 183 14.69 -11.19 -39.62
CA PRO A 183 15.36 -10.16 -38.83
C PRO A 183 15.84 -8.93 -39.62
N HIS A 184 16.37 -9.13 -40.82
CA HIS A 184 16.89 -8.05 -41.67
C HIS A 184 15.82 -7.11 -42.24
N TYR A 185 14.53 -7.41 -42.04
CA TYR A 185 13.43 -6.50 -42.38
C TYR A 185 13.16 -5.45 -41.29
N TYR A 186 13.81 -5.60 -40.14
CA TYR A 186 13.55 -4.79 -38.96
C TYR A 186 14.65 -3.80 -38.66
N GLU A 187 14.20 -2.63 -38.26
CA GLU A 187 15.02 -1.50 -37.87
C GLU A 187 14.78 -1.17 -36.40
N VAL A 188 15.82 -0.66 -35.73
CA VAL A 188 15.77 -0.37 -34.30
C VAL A 188 15.99 1.11 -34.07
N TYR A 189 15.08 1.75 -33.35
CA TYR A 189 15.11 3.18 -33.06
C TYR A 189 15.11 3.45 -31.56
N VAL A 190 15.81 4.51 -31.14
CA VAL A 190 15.65 5.07 -29.80
C VAL A 190 14.50 6.08 -29.85
N PRO A 191 13.39 5.87 -29.12
CA PRO A 191 12.25 6.76 -29.20
C PRO A 191 12.59 8.19 -28.75
N SER A 192 11.93 9.19 -29.34
CA SER A 192 11.96 10.58 -28.83
C SER A 192 11.33 10.65 -27.43
N SER A 193 11.65 11.69 -26.65
CA SER A 193 11.05 11.86 -25.32
C SER A 193 9.52 11.99 -25.38
N GLU A 194 8.99 12.66 -26.41
CA GLU A 194 7.55 12.84 -26.65
C GLU A 194 6.86 11.52 -26.97
N HIS A 195 7.40 10.74 -27.92
CA HIS A 195 6.84 9.42 -28.25
C HIS A 195 6.95 8.46 -27.07
N LEU A 196 8.05 8.52 -26.32
CA LEU A 196 8.22 7.68 -25.15
C LEU A 196 7.23 8.04 -24.04
N GLU A 197 6.98 9.32 -23.78
CA GLU A 197 5.95 9.77 -22.83
C GLU A 197 4.57 9.22 -23.20
N VAL A 198 4.19 9.29 -24.48
CA VAL A 198 2.92 8.74 -24.95
C VAL A 198 2.85 7.24 -24.70
N LEU A 199 3.88 6.48 -25.09
CA LEU A 199 3.87 5.02 -24.99
C LEU A 199 3.88 4.52 -23.54
N VAL A 200 4.74 5.07 -22.67
CA VAL A 200 4.83 4.60 -21.27
C VAL A 200 3.60 4.95 -20.43
N ASN A 201 2.81 5.96 -20.83
CA ASN A 201 1.61 6.39 -20.14
C ASN A 201 0.31 5.98 -20.84
N ALA A 202 0.38 5.24 -21.96
CA ALA A 202 -0.77 4.83 -22.78
C ALA A 202 -1.77 3.91 -22.08
N PHE A 203 -1.40 3.36 -20.92
CA PHE A 203 -2.18 2.34 -20.21
C PHE A 203 -3.18 2.91 -19.20
N SER A 204 -3.13 4.22 -18.93
CA SER A 204 -4.02 4.82 -17.95
C SER A 204 -5.45 4.91 -18.49
N GLU A 205 -6.41 4.49 -17.69
CA GLU A 205 -7.84 4.71 -17.96
C GLU A 205 -8.34 6.05 -17.41
N ASP A 206 -7.56 6.72 -16.56
CA ASP A 206 -7.87 8.08 -16.08
C ASP A 206 -7.61 9.07 -17.22
N PRO A 207 -8.58 9.93 -17.60
CA PRO A 207 -8.35 10.96 -18.62
C PRO A 207 -7.30 12.00 -18.21
N ASN A 208 -6.93 12.06 -16.93
CA ASN A 208 -5.93 12.99 -16.41
C ASN A 208 -5.04 12.30 -15.35
N PRO A 209 -4.15 11.37 -15.76
CA PRO A 209 -3.28 10.66 -14.83
C PRO A 209 -2.29 11.62 -14.17
N LEU A 210 -1.88 11.29 -12.95
CA LEU A 210 -1.03 12.17 -12.14
C LEU A 210 0.44 11.77 -12.25
N GLU A 211 1.31 12.77 -12.35
CA GLU A 211 2.76 12.56 -12.39
C GLU A 211 3.29 12.04 -11.05
N ILE A 212 4.03 10.93 -11.10
CA ILE A 212 4.71 10.33 -9.94
C ILE A 212 6.21 10.59 -9.95
N GLY A 213 6.79 10.87 -11.11
CA GLY A 213 8.21 11.13 -11.30
C GLY A 213 8.62 11.00 -12.77
N ASP A 214 9.92 10.89 -13.02
CA ASP A 214 10.47 10.87 -14.37
C ASP A 214 11.15 9.53 -14.69
N LEU A 215 11.09 9.11 -15.95
CA LEU A 215 11.85 7.96 -16.42
C LEU A 215 13.35 8.23 -16.30
N ARG A 216 14.08 7.33 -15.62
CA ARG A 216 15.52 7.48 -15.41
C ARG A 216 16.23 6.14 -15.59
N TYR A 217 16.85 5.89 -16.74
CA TYR A 217 17.48 4.60 -17.02
C TYR A 217 18.66 4.24 -16.11
N THR A 218 19.48 5.23 -15.73
CA THR A 218 20.74 5.03 -14.98
C THR A 218 21.00 6.14 -13.96
N GLU A 219 21.90 5.87 -13.02
CA GLU A 219 22.38 6.91 -12.09
C GLU A 219 23.25 7.96 -12.78
N THR A 220 24.13 7.50 -13.67
CA THR A 220 25.02 8.35 -14.44
C THR A 220 24.18 9.28 -15.33
N PRO A 221 24.39 10.61 -15.24
CA PRO A 221 23.77 11.55 -16.16
C PRO A 221 24.13 11.23 -17.61
N PRO A 222 23.21 11.42 -18.57
CA PRO A 222 23.53 11.24 -19.98
C PRO A 222 24.55 12.31 -20.43
N VAL A 223 25.39 11.95 -21.41
CA VAL A 223 26.38 12.88 -22.00
C VAL A 223 25.69 14.04 -22.73
N VAL A 224 24.50 13.79 -23.27
CA VAL A 224 23.64 14.77 -23.94
C VAL A 224 22.40 14.94 -23.08
N GLU A 225 22.05 16.18 -22.74
CA GLU A 225 20.80 16.46 -22.04
C GLU A 225 19.61 15.96 -22.86
N LYS A 226 18.75 15.16 -22.22
CA LYS A 226 17.50 14.67 -22.81
C LYS A 226 16.34 15.30 -22.05
N ASN A 227 15.27 15.65 -22.78
CA ASN A 227 14.03 16.09 -22.15
C ASN A 227 13.52 15.00 -21.20
N ALA A 228 13.12 15.40 -19.99
CA ALA A 228 12.52 14.51 -19.02
C ALA A 228 11.26 13.85 -19.61
N VAL A 229 11.05 12.59 -19.28
CA VAL A 229 9.88 11.82 -19.72
C VAL A 229 9.05 11.53 -18.48
N PRO A 230 7.98 12.29 -18.22
CA PRO A 230 7.18 12.12 -17.02
C PRO A 230 6.46 10.77 -17.07
N VAL A 231 6.46 10.08 -15.93
CA VAL A 231 5.72 8.86 -15.69
C VAL A 231 4.50 9.20 -14.84
N LYS A 232 3.34 8.80 -15.32
CA LYS A 232 2.04 9.12 -14.73
C LYS A 232 1.37 7.85 -14.25
N VAL A 233 0.54 7.97 -13.22
CA VAL A 233 -0.18 6.87 -12.58
C VAL A 233 -1.65 7.26 -12.38
N ASP A 234 -2.52 6.26 -12.43
CA ASP A 234 -3.92 6.40 -12.06
C ASP A 234 -4.04 6.15 -10.54
N PRO A 235 -4.68 7.02 -9.74
CA PRO A 235 -4.97 6.71 -8.34
C PRO A 235 -5.68 5.36 -8.14
N SER A 236 -6.47 4.90 -9.12
CA SER A 236 -7.13 3.60 -9.11
C SER A 236 -6.14 2.43 -9.17
N ASP A 237 -4.89 2.64 -9.60
CA ASP A 237 -3.84 1.62 -9.45
C ASP A 237 -3.64 1.28 -7.98
N PHE A 238 -3.65 2.27 -7.09
CA PHE A 238 -3.40 2.10 -5.65
C PHE A 238 -4.68 1.82 -4.86
N VAL A 239 -5.81 2.42 -5.27
CA VAL A 239 -7.10 2.31 -4.59
C VAL A 239 -7.87 1.07 -5.02
N GLY A 240 -7.80 0.69 -6.29
CA GLY A 240 -8.66 -0.34 -6.88
C GLY A 240 -9.95 0.21 -7.48
N LYS A 241 -10.63 -0.65 -8.25
CA LYS A 241 -11.90 -0.33 -8.96
C LYS A 241 -13.06 -1.18 -8.45
N SER A 242 -12.98 -2.49 -8.66
CA SER A 242 -13.99 -3.46 -8.21
C SER A 242 -13.62 -4.14 -6.90
N TYR A 243 -12.34 -4.10 -6.54
CA TYR A 243 -11.77 -4.63 -5.32
C TYR A 243 -10.55 -3.80 -4.95
N GLY A 244 -10.17 -3.81 -3.67
CA GLY A 244 -9.02 -3.05 -3.19
C GLY A 244 -7.69 -3.62 -3.65
N HIS A 245 -6.74 -2.75 -3.99
CA HIS A 245 -5.40 -3.13 -4.45
C HIS A 245 -4.36 -3.04 -3.32
N ARG A 246 -3.28 -3.79 -3.47
CA ARG A 246 -2.11 -3.82 -2.59
C ARG A 246 -0.88 -3.33 -3.35
N THR A 247 -0.16 -2.43 -2.70
CA THR A 247 1.06 -1.80 -3.22
C THR A 247 2.21 -2.05 -2.27
N ALA A 248 3.21 -2.77 -2.75
CA ALA A 248 4.45 -3.03 -2.04
C ALA A 248 5.49 -1.94 -2.31
N LEU A 249 6.07 -1.39 -1.24
CA LEU A 249 7.25 -0.53 -1.28
C LEU A 249 8.45 -1.27 -0.67
N PHE A 250 9.38 -1.72 -1.51
CA PHE A 250 10.56 -2.46 -1.07
C PHE A 250 11.84 -1.66 -1.14
N GLY A 251 12.77 -1.96 -0.23
CA GLY A 251 14.14 -1.45 -0.24
C GLY A 251 14.63 -0.99 1.13
N LYS A 252 15.83 -0.42 1.19
CA LYS A 252 16.49 -0.03 2.44
C LYS A 252 16.00 1.31 2.99
N THR A 253 16.28 1.60 4.27
CA THR A 253 16.00 2.92 4.85
C THR A 253 16.82 4.00 4.14
N ARG A 254 16.29 5.23 4.08
CA ARG A 254 16.95 6.41 3.48
C ARG A 254 17.12 6.39 1.95
N PHE A 255 16.58 5.40 1.24
CA PHE A 255 16.57 5.33 -0.23
C PHE A 255 15.28 5.84 -0.88
N GLY A 256 14.36 6.42 -0.10
CA GLY A 256 13.17 7.09 -0.61
C GLY A 256 11.84 6.38 -0.36
N LYS A 257 11.80 5.25 0.35
CA LYS A 257 10.53 4.54 0.66
C LYS A 257 9.45 5.44 1.27
N SER A 258 9.77 6.16 2.34
CA SER A 258 8.81 7.05 3.01
C SER A 258 8.40 8.24 2.14
N ASN A 259 9.31 8.76 1.30
CA ASN A 259 8.96 9.75 0.28
C ASN A 259 7.96 9.17 -0.74
N THR A 260 8.23 7.97 -1.27
CA THR A 260 7.31 7.32 -2.22
C THR A 260 5.95 7.03 -1.59
N MET A 261 5.92 6.62 -0.32
CA MET A 261 4.67 6.44 0.41
C MET A 261 3.87 7.74 0.52
N LYS A 262 4.54 8.87 0.82
CA LYS A 262 3.93 10.20 0.82
C LYS A 262 3.43 10.61 -0.56
N VAL A 263 4.19 10.33 -1.62
CA VAL A 263 3.79 10.62 -3.01
C VAL A 263 2.56 9.80 -3.41
N VAL A 264 2.48 8.52 -3.06
CA VAL A 264 1.28 7.68 -3.30
C VAL A 264 0.07 8.24 -2.54
N ALA A 265 0.24 8.59 -1.26
CA ALA A 265 -0.82 9.20 -0.47
C ALA A 265 -1.27 10.57 -1.01
N ASP A 266 -0.33 11.37 -1.51
CA ASP A 266 -0.56 12.65 -2.19
C ASP A 266 -1.36 12.45 -3.49
N THR A 267 -1.04 11.43 -4.30
CA THR A 267 -1.78 11.08 -5.53
C THR A 267 -3.24 10.72 -5.22
N ILE A 268 -3.48 9.89 -4.20
CA ILE A 268 -4.84 9.50 -3.79
C ILE A 268 -5.61 10.71 -3.23
N LEU A 269 -4.95 11.55 -2.42
CA LEU A 269 -5.54 12.78 -1.90
C LEU A 269 -5.84 13.79 -2.99
N ALA A 270 -4.96 13.99 -3.97
CA ALA A 270 -5.15 14.97 -5.05
C ALA A 270 -6.46 14.73 -5.82
N ARG A 271 -6.89 13.46 -5.95
CA ARG A 271 -8.15 13.07 -6.59
C ARG A 271 -9.30 12.78 -5.63
N ASN A 272 -9.06 12.82 -4.33
CA ASN A 272 -10.00 12.40 -3.31
C ASN A 272 -10.58 11.00 -3.59
N ALA A 273 -9.72 10.10 -4.06
CA ALA A 273 -10.13 8.81 -4.63
C ALA A 273 -10.57 7.79 -3.57
N ALA A 274 -10.08 7.91 -2.34
CA ALA A 274 -10.42 7.03 -1.23
C ALA A 274 -10.14 7.69 0.13
N GLY A 275 -10.75 7.14 1.18
CA GLY A 275 -10.28 7.36 2.54
C GLY A 275 -8.92 6.75 2.75
N GLN A 276 -8.14 7.30 3.69
CA GLN A 276 -6.81 6.77 3.99
C GLN A 276 -6.61 6.68 5.50
N ILE A 277 -5.93 5.64 5.97
CA ILE A 277 -5.47 5.52 7.35
C ILE A 277 -3.96 5.28 7.32
N ILE A 278 -3.20 6.23 7.86
CA ILE A 278 -1.75 6.19 7.88
C ILE A 278 -1.27 5.94 9.31
N PHE A 279 -0.75 4.74 9.56
CA PHE A 279 -0.08 4.41 10.81
C PHE A 279 1.32 5.01 10.78
N ASP A 280 1.58 5.97 11.68
CA ASP A 280 2.80 6.77 11.68
C ASP A 280 3.69 6.40 12.89
N PRO A 281 4.57 5.39 12.77
CA PRO A 281 5.41 4.94 13.88
C PRO A 281 6.57 5.88 14.20
N SER A 282 6.89 6.84 13.33
CA SER A 282 8.02 7.77 13.48
C SER A 282 7.59 9.22 13.69
N GLY A 283 6.32 9.55 13.44
CA GLY A 283 5.78 10.91 13.47
C GLY A 283 6.08 11.71 12.20
N GLU A 284 6.59 11.05 11.14
CA GLU A 284 7.06 11.68 9.90
C GLU A 284 5.94 12.11 8.94
N TYR A 285 4.72 11.60 9.15
CA TYR A 285 3.55 11.87 8.30
C TYR A 285 2.58 12.85 8.96
N THR A 286 2.45 12.75 10.28
CA THR A 286 1.49 13.52 11.09
C THR A 286 1.91 14.97 11.27
N TYR A 287 3.21 15.19 11.48
CA TYR A 287 3.77 16.49 11.84
C TYR A 287 4.55 17.14 10.69
N TRP A 288 4.82 18.44 10.82
CA TRP A 288 5.70 19.19 9.94
C TRP A 288 7.07 18.50 9.83
N ASN A 289 7.49 18.24 8.60
CA ASN A 289 8.83 17.77 8.29
C ASN A 289 9.61 18.85 7.52
N GLU A 290 10.80 19.18 8.01
CA GLU A 290 11.66 20.19 7.38
C GLU A 290 12.17 19.76 6.00
N GLN A 291 12.37 18.45 5.78
CA GLN A 291 12.81 17.92 4.49
C GLN A 291 11.74 18.06 3.41
N ASP A 292 10.48 18.04 3.82
CA ASP A 292 9.30 18.09 2.95
C ASP A 292 8.71 19.50 2.87
N HIS A 293 9.25 20.47 3.63
CA HIS A 293 8.70 21.82 3.77
C HIS A 293 7.21 21.84 4.16
N GLY A 294 6.78 20.89 4.99
CA GLY A 294 5.39 20.76 5.44
C GLY A 294 4.98 19.33 5.77
N CYS A 295 3.68 19.04 5.66
CA CYS A 295 3.12 17.69 5.73
C CYS A 295 1.83 17.61 4.90
N LEU A 296 1.31 16.40 4.68
CA LEU A 296 0.08 16.17 3.90
C LEU A 296 -1.13 16.93 4.48
N ALA A 297 -1.23 17.02 5.81
CA ALA A 297 -2.34 17.72 6.47
C ALA A 297 -2.33 19.24 6.25
N ILE A 298 -1.15 19.84 6.02
CA ILE A 298 -1.02 21.26 5.64
C ILE A 298 -1.40 21.44 4.17
N ARG A 299 -0.85 20.59 3.29
CA ARG A 299 -1.15 20.62 1.85
C ARG A 299 -2.64 20.50 1.56
N TYR A 300 -3.36 19.71 2.35
CA TYR A 300 -4.78 19.41 2.17
C TYR A 300 -5.61 19.71 3.42
N ALA A 301 -5.55 20.97 3.87
CA ALA A 301 -6.35 21.46 4.99
C ALA A 301 -7.84 21.09 4.85
N GLY A 302 -8.44 20.62 5.94
CA GLY A 302 -9.85 20.22 5.99
C GLY A 302 -10.16 18.83 5.40
N ARG A 303 -9.18 18.12 4.84
CA ARG A 303 -9.34 16.73 4.34
C ARG A 303 -8.57 15.69 5.15
N CYS A 304 -7.96 16.14 6.24
CA CYS A 304 -7.14 15.32 7.11
C CYS A 304 -7.62 15.41 8.55
N ARG A 305 -7.61 14.27 9.26
CA ARG A 305 -7.69 14.20 10.73
C ARG A 305 -6.43 13.57 11.28
N ARG A 306 -6.02 14.00 12.48
CA ARG A 306 -4.76 13.58 13.10
C ARG A 306 -5.04 13.14 14.52
N PHE A 307 -4.60 11.94 14.87
CA PHE A 307 -4.73 11.40 16.22
C PHE A 307 -3.35 11.00 16.75
N SER A 308 -3.06 11.27 18.02
CA SER A 308 -1.78 10.93 18.65
C SER A 308 -1.96 10.40 20.07
N LEU A 309 -1.08 9.48 20.47
CA LEU A 309 -0.97 9.02 21.87
C LEU A 309 -0.53 10.14 22.82
N LYS A 310 0.31 11.06 22.32
CA LYS A 310 0.78 12.22 23.07
C LYS A 310 0.74 13.43 22.14
N PRO A 311 -0.44 14.06 21.98
CA PRO A 311 -0.58 15.27 21.19
C PRO A 311 0.47 16.31 21.56
N ARG A 312 1.09 16.90 20.54
CA ARG A 312 2.07 17.97 20.69
C ARG A 312 1.73 19.14 19.78
N ALA A 313 1.80 20.34 20.34
CA ALA A 313 1.77 21.58 19.59
C ALA A 313 3.04 21.74 18.75
N HIS A 314 2.90 22.16 17.49
CA HIS A 314 4.05 22.45 16.62
C HIS A 314 3.94 23.89 16.08
N PRO A 315 4.88 24.80 16.41
CA PRO A 315 4.75 26.22 16.08
C PRO A 315 4.51 26.51 14.60
N LYS A 316 5.22 25.80 13.70
CA LYS A 316 5.03 25.98 12.25
C LYS A 316 3.67 25.48 11.75
N GLU A 317 3.08 24.48 12.40
CA GLU A 317 1.76 23.97 12.04
C GLU A 317 0.67 24.95 12.47
N HIS A 318 0.77 25.48 13.70
CA HIS A 318 -0.13 26.53 14.18
C HIS A 318 -0.07 27.78 13.31
N ALA A 319 1.13 28.19 12.88
CA ALA A 319 1.30 29.32 11.97
C ALA A 319 0.60 29.11 10.61
N GLN A 320 0.39 27.85 10.20
CA GLN A 320 -0.34 27.47 8.99
C GLN A 320 -1.82 27.14 9.27
N GLY A 321 -2.33 27.43 10.47
CA GLY A 321 -3.72 27.21 10.86
C GLY A 321 -4.09 25.75 11.16
N LEU A 322 -3.11 24.85 11.28
CA LEU A 322 -3.35 23.45 11.56
C LEU A 322 -3.49 23.22 13.08
N GLN A 323 -4.61 22.63 13.51
CA GLN A 323 -4.90 22.32 14.91
C GLN A 323 -4.08 21.13 15.41
N GLU A 324 -3.78 21.10 16.71
CA GLU A 324 -3.09 19.95 17.35
C GLU A 324 -3.80 18.62 17.07
N PRO A 325 -3.05 17.50 16.99
CA PRO A 325 -3.66 16.18 16.88
C PRO A 325 -4.62 15.89 18.04
N GLU A 326 -5.72 15.21 17.72
CA GLU A 326 -6.67 14.70 18.71
C GLU A 326 -6.03 13.56 19.52
N SER A 327 -6.50 13.31 20.74
CA SER A 327 -5.93 12.25 21.59
C SER A 327 -6.39 10.87 21.13
N LEU A 328 -5.47 9.89 21.07
CA LEU A 328 -5.78 8.46 20.91
C LEU A 328 -6.18 7.77 22.22
N LEU A 329 -6.11 8.48 23.35
CA LEU A 329 -6.43 7.89 24.65
C LEU A 329 -7.92 7.66 24.79
N VAL A 330 -8.30 6.55 25.41
CA VAL A 330 -9.70 6.12 25.54
C VAL A 330 -10.14 6.14 26.99
N ASN A 331 -11.41 6.45 27.23
CA ASN A 331 -12.00 6.31 28.55
C ASN A 331 -12.35 4.84 28.83
N PHE A 332 -11.53 4.14 29.62
CA PHE A 332 -11.71 2.71 29.93
C PHE A 332 -12.97 2.41 30.75
N TYR A 333 -13.58 3.45 31.35
CA TYR A 333 -14.87 3.32 32.01
C TYR A 333 -16.02 3.42 31.01
N GLU A 334 -15.92 4.24 29.96
CA GLU A 334 -16.98 4.39 28.97
C GLU A 334 -16.87 3.39 27.81
N GLN A 335 -15.65 2.92 27.53
CA GLN A 335 -15.34 1.94 26.49
C GLN A 335 -14.58 0.74 27.10
N PRO A 336 -15.28 -0.11 27.87
CA PRO A 336 -14.63 -1.17 28.64
C PRO A 336 -14.03 -2.27 27.77
N ASP A 337 -14.68 -2.62 26.65
CA ASP A 337 -14.17 -3.58 25.66
C ASP A 337 -12.84 -3.10 25.05
N VAL A 338 -12.78 -1.81 24.69
CA VAL A 338 -11.58 -1.16 24.16
C VAL A 338 -10.48 -1.11 25.22
N GLY A 339 -10.80 -0.63 26.42
CA GLY A 339 -9.83 -0.50 27.51
C GLY A 339 -9.26 -1.85 27.95
N HIS A 340 -10.10 -2.87 28.03
CA HIS A 340 -9.69 -4.24 28.32
C HIS A 340 -8.77 -4.80 27.24
N SER A 341 -9.16 -4.69 25.96
CA SER A 341 -8.34 -5.13 24.83
C SER A 341 -6.97 -4.46 24.83
N ILE A 342 -6.91 -3.13 25.02
CA ILE A 342 -5.62 -2.41 25.12
C ILE A 342 -4.80 -2.94 26.29
N ILE A 343 -5.39 -3.09 27.48
CA ILE A 343 -4.69 -3.61 28.67
C ILE A 343 -4.04 -4.97 28.39
N PHE A 344 -4.78 -5.92 27.82
CA PHE A 344 -4.27 -7.28 27.64
C PHE A 344 -3.33 -7.44 26.45
N SER A 345 -3.54 -6.69 25.35
CA SER A 345 -2.56 -6.61 24.28
C SER A 345 -1.22 -6.02 24.76
N LEU A 346 -1.27 -4.99 25.62
CA LEU A 346 -0.07 -4.43 26.24
C LEU A 346 0.55 -5.38 27.27
N TRP A 347 -0.25 -6.17 27.97
CA TRP A 347 0.25 -7.13 28.95
C TRP A 347 1.06 -8.25 28.29
N GLU A 348 0.50 -8.90 27.27
CA GLU A 348 1.17 -9.95 26.49
C GLU A 348 2.47 -9.43 25.86
N GLY A 349 2.41 -8.20 25.37
CA GLY A 349 3.59 -7.45 24.97
C GLY A 349 4.58 -7.32 26.13
N GLU A 350 4.32 -6.45 27.10
CA GLU A 350 5.27 -6.03 28.14
C GLU A 350 5.85 -7.15 28.99
N LEU A 351 5.00 -8.08 29.43
CA LEU A 351 5.29 -9.03 30.50
C LEU A 351 5.38 -10.48 30.02
N GLY A 352 5.08 -10.74 28.74
CA GLY A 352 4.90 -12.10 28.23
C GLY A 352 3.69 -12.76 28.87
N ARG A 353 3.91 -13.89 29.55
CA ARG A 353 2.81 -14.67 30.14
C ARG A 353 2.10 -13.88 31.24
N VAL A 354 0.77 -13.76 31.09
CA VAL A 354 -0.12 -13.22 32.12
C VAL A 354 -0.04 -14.11 33.37
N PRO A 355 0.17 -13.55 34.58
CA PRO A 355 0.16 -14.33 35.81
C PRO A 355 -1.14 -15.12 35.95
N ASP A 356 -1.09 -16.36 36.45
CA ASP A 356 -2.25 -17.26 36.50
C ASP A 356 -3.46 -16.64 37.24
N TYR A 357 -3.22 -15.81 38.25
CA TYR A 357 -4.28 -15.13 38.99
C TYR A 357 -4.97 -13.99 38.21
N ILE A 358 -4.39 -13.52 37.11
CA ILE A 358 -4.94 -12.49 36.21
C ILE A 358 -5.70 -13.14 35.03
N VAL A 359 -5.48 -14.43 34.74
CA VAL A 359 -6.14 -15.16 33.65
C VAL A 359 -7.66 -15.00 33.63
N PRO A 360 -8.40 -14.98 34.77
CA PRO A 360 -9.84 -14.71 34.75
C PRO A 360 -10.20 -13.34 34.17
N ALA A 361 -9.36 -12.33 34.38
CA ALA A 361 -9.56 -11.01 33.77
C ALA A 361 -9.21 -11.04 32.28
N GLN A 362 -8.15 -11.76 31.87
CA GLN A 362 -7.76 -11.88 30.46
C GLN A 362 -8.83 -12.61 29.62
N GLY A 363 -9.35 -13.72 30.13
CA GLY A 363 -10.34 -14.55 29.43
C GLY A 363 -11.77 -13.98 29.44
N TRP A 364 -11.99 -12.83 30.08
CA TRP A 364 -13.28 -12.15 30.06
C TRP A 364 -13.32 -11.14 28.90
N GLU A 365 -14.32 -11.22 28.03
CA GLU A 365 -14.53 -10.23 26.97
C GLU A 365 -15.67 -9.28 27.36
N PRO A 366 -15.38 -7.99 27.69
CA PRO A 366 -16.42 -7.05 28.05
C PRO A 366 -17.27 -6.70 26.83
N LEU A 367 -18.59 -6.62 27.00
CA LEU A 367 -19.46 -6.00 26.00
C LEU A 367 -19.39 -4.47 26.12
N PRO A 368 -19.38 -3.72 24.99
CA PRO A 368 -19.52 -2.27 24.99
C PRO A 368 -20.77 -1.84 25.77
N LEU A 369 -20.74 -0.65 26.38
CA LEU A 369 -21.88 -0.12 27.14
C LEU A 369 -23.16 -0.05 26.30
N ALA A 370 -23.04 0.28 25.01
CA ALA A 370 -24.17 0.33 24.08
C ALA A 370 -24.85 -1.05 23.85
N ALA A 371 -24.14 -2.14 24.11
CA ALA A 371 -24.63 -3.51 24.00
C ALA A 371 -25.02 -4.12 25.36
N SER A 372 -25.08 -3.31 26.44
CA SER A 372 -25.51 -3.82 27.75
C SER A 372 -26.95 -4.37 27.67
N PRO A 373 -27.26 -5.50 28.33
CA PRO A 373 -28.62 -6.02 28.39
C PRO A 373 -29.60 -4.96 28.89
N ASN A 374 -30.89 -5.04 28.54
CA ASN A 374 -31.88 -4.09 29.03
C ASN A 374 -32.52 -4.61 30.32
N GLN A 375 -32.51 -3.79 31.38
CA GLN A 375 -33.06 -4.18 32.69
C GLN A 375 -34.54 -4.62 32.65
N ALA A 376 -35.34 -4.05 31.74
CA ALA A 376 -36.77 -4.34 31.63
C ALA A 376 -37.06 -5.67 30.91
N THR A 377 -36.24 -6.04 29.91
CA THR A 377 -36.46 -7.23 29.09
C THR A 377 -35.60 -8.42 29.52
N ASP A 378 -34.42 -8.16 30.08
CA ASP A 378 -33.48 -9.16 30.58
C ASP A 378 -32.87 -8.74 31.92
N ARG A 379 -33.67 -8.89 32.98
CA ARG A 379 -33.26 -8.52 34.34
C ARG A 379 -32.08 -9.34 34.84
N SER A 380 -31.99 -10.62 34.46
CA SER A 380 -30.93 -11.52 34.92
C SER A 380 -29.60 -11.20 34.26
N GLY A 381 -29.59 -11.07 32.92
CA GLY A 381 -28.41 -10.66 32.17
C GLY A 381 -27.96 -9.26 32.53
N TYR A 382 -28.87 -8.32 32.77
CA TYR A 382 -28.52 -6.98 33.28
C TYR A 382 -27.80 -7.03 34.62
N ALA A 383 -28.30 -7.85 35.55
CA ALA A 383 -27.69 -8.00 36.88
C ALA A 383 -26.30 -8.65 36.80
N HIS A 384 -26.12 -9.69 35.97
CA HIS A 384 -24.83 -10.34 35.75
C HIS A 384 -23.82 -9.40 35.08
N TYR A 385 -24.24 -8.73 33.99
CA TYR A 385 -23.43 -7.74 33.28
C TYR A 385 -22.87 -6.68 34.23
N TRP A 386 -23.74 -6.02 35.00
CA TRP A 386 -23.29 -4.96 35.90
C TRP A 386 -22.54 -5.48 37.12
N ARG A 387 -22.78 -6.72 37.57
CA ARG A 387 -21.96 -7.34 38.62
C ARG A 387 -20.51 -7.47 38.13
N THR A 388 -20.29 -8.11 37.00
CA THR A 388 -18.95 -8.25 36.39
C THR A 388 -18.32 -6.88 36.11
N MET A 389 -19.06 -5.95 35.48
CA MET A 389 -18.59 -4.59 35.18
C MET A 389 -18.21 -3.80 36.43
N SER A 390 -19.00 -3.91 37.51
CA SER A 390 -18.69 -3.21 38.76
C SER A 390 -17.38 -3.69 39.39
N ILE A 391 -17.08 -5.00 39.28
CA ILE A 391 -15.81 -5.56 39.75
C ILE A 391 -14.65 -5.05 38.90
N TRP A 392 -14.81 -5.05 37.58
CA TRP A 392 -13.80 -4.50 36.67
C TRP A 392 -13.51 -3.02 36.92
N TYR A 393 -14.54 -2.19 37.05
CA TYR A 393 -14.37 -0.78 37.41
C TYR A 393 -13.73 -0.60 38.79
N GLY A 394 -14.06 -1.47 39.74
CA GLY A 394 -13.39 -1.57 41.03
C GLY A 394 -11.89 -1.82 40.88
N ILE A 395 -11.49 -2.76 40.01
CA ILE A 395 -10.08 -3.07 39.71
C ILE A 395 -9.37 -1.84 39.11
N LEU A 396 -9.97 -1.20 38.10
CA LEU A 396 -9.40 0.02 37.49
C LEU A 396 -9.26 1.13 38.52
N LYS A 397 -10.27 1.35 39.38
CA LYS A 397 -10.21 2.39 40.40
C LYS A 397 -9.13 2.10 41.44
N GLU A 398 -9.03 0.86 41.91
CA GLU A 398 -7.99 0.41 42.86
C GLU A 398 -6.58 0.49 42.25
N ALA A 399 -6.46 0.24 40.94
CA ALA A 399 -5.21 0.40 40.19
C ALA A 399 -4.81 1.88 39.99
N GLY A 400 -5.70 2.82 40.33
CA GLY A 400 -5.46 4.26 40.31
C GLY A 400 -5.78 4.93 38.98
N PHE A 401 -6.62 4.34 38.14
CA PHE A 401 -7.13 5.00 36.94
C PHE A 401 -7.99 6.21 37.35
N GLN A 402 -7.85 7.30 36.61
CA GLN A 402 -8.68 8.48 36.81
C GLN A 402 -10.14 8.14 36.51
N THR A 403 -11.09 8.74 37.21
CA THR A 403 -12.52 8.42 37.03
C THR A 403 -13.28 9.64 36.55
N PRO A 404 -14.29 9.48 35.69
CA PRO A 404 -15.18 10.58 35.34
C PRO A 404 -15.79 11.22 36.60
N PRO A 405 -15.95 12.56 36.64
CA PRO A 405 -16.58 13.24 37.76
C PRO A 405 -17.98 12.67 38.04
N SER A 406 -18.30 12.42 39.30
CA SER A 406 -19.63 11.95 39.73
C SER A 406 -20.07 10.60 39.13
N MET A 407 -19.14 9.77 38.66
CA MET A 407 -19.45 8.45 38.12
C MET A 407 -20.11 7.56 39.20
N ASN A 408 -21.29 7.06 38.88
CA ASN A 408 -22.02 6.08 39.68
C ASN A 408 -22.11 4.75 38.94
N VAL A 409 -21.86 3.67 39.66
CA VAL A 409 -21.87 2.30 39.14
C VAL A 409 -23.09 1.56 39.67
N TYR A 410 -23.80 0.84 38.81
CA TYR A 410 -24.89 -0.02 39.25
C TYR A 410 -24.34 -1.23 40.02
N ILE A 411 -24.79 -1.40 41.26
CA ILE A 411 -24.39 -2.48 42.16
C ILE A 411 -25.63 -2.99 42.86
N ASN A 412 -25.97 -4.26 42.61
CA ASN A 412 -27.15 -4.89 43.21
C ASN A 412 -26.81 -6.28 43.77
N PHE A 413 -26.97 -6.41 45.08
CA PHE A 413 -26.76 -7.64 45.84
C PHE A 413 -28.05 -8.06 46.58
N PRO A 414 -28.13 -9.31 47.10
CA PRO A 414 -29.27 -9.73 47.90
C PRO A 414 -29.47 -8.84 49.13
N GLY A 415 -30.72 -8.70 49.59
CA GLY A 415 -31.07 -7.80 50.70
C GLY A 415 -30.21 -8.03 51.95
N ALA A 416 -30.03 -9.28 52.36
CA ALA A 416 -29.19 -9.63 53.50
C ALA A 416 -27.72 -9.19 53.36
N VAL A 417 -27.18 -9.15 52.13
CA VAL A 417 -25.84 -8.63 51.86
C VAL A 417 -25.84 -7.11 51.98
N LYS A 418 -26.83 -6.42 51.39
CA LYS A 418 -26.98 -4.96 51.50
C LYS A 418 -27.08 -4.51 52.96
N ASP A 419 -27.86 -5.21 53.78
CA ASP A 419 -28.01 -4.89 55.20
C ASP A 419 -26.68 -5.03 55.96
N ARG A 420 -25.89 -6.07 55.68
CA ARG A 420 -24.54 -6.25 56.26
C ARG A 420 -23.55 -5.19 55.79
N LEU A 421 -23.63 -4.76 54.52
CA LEU A 421 -22.79 -3.69 53.98
C LEU A 421 -23.12 -2.34 54.63
N MET A 422 -24.40 -2.04 54.87
CA MET A 422 -24.82 -0.81 55.55
C MET A 422 -24.49 -0.82 57.05
N ALA A 423 -24.49 -2.00 57.69
CA ALA A 423 -24.14 -2.14 59.10
C ALA A 423 -22.62 -2.07 59.38
N ASP A 424 -21.78 -2.11 58.34
CA ASP A 424 -20.32 -1.98 58.49
C ASP A 424 -19.96 -0.56 58.93
N GLN A 425 -19.24 -0.44 60.05
CA GLN A 425 -18.96 0.86 60.70
C GLN A 425 -18.12 1.80 59.82
N HIS A 426 -17.29 1.26 58.93
CA HIS A 426 -16.38 2.05 58.09
C HIS A 426 -16.95 2.27 56.69
N LEU A 427 -17.58 1.25 56.10
CA LEU A 427 -18.13 1.32 54.76
C LEU A 427 -19.52 1.98 54.73
N GLY A 428 -20.40 1.62 55.67
CA GLY A 428 -21.81 2.03 55.73
C GLY A 428 -22.03 3.53 55.56
N PRO A 429 -21.31 4.41 56.29
CA PRO A 429 -21.46 5.87 56.16
C PRO A 429 -21.11 6.43 54.78
N SER A 430 -20.33 5.72 53.97
CA SER A 430 -19.91 6.14 52.63
C SER A 430 -20.88 5.66 51.54
N LEU A 431 -21.81 4.75 51.85
CA LEU A 431 -22.75 4.20 50.88
C LEU A 431 -23.88 5.19 50.60
N THR A 432 -24.25 5.31 49.33
CA THR A 432 -25.45 6.05 48.93
C THR A 432 -26.68 5.27 49.33
N THR A 433 -27.65 5.94 49.97
CA THR A 433 -28.91 5.34 50.40
C THR A 433 -30.10 6.04 49.74
N ASN A 434 -31.20 5.31 49.57
CA ASN A 434 -32.48 5.83 49.13
C ASN A 434 -33.57 5.25 50.04
N GLY A 435 -34.27 6.11 50.78
CA GLY A 435 -35.30 5.68 51.74
C GLY A 435 -34.78 4.74 52.83
N GLY A 436 -33.55 4.97 53.33
CA GLY A 436 -32.93 4.14 54.38
C GLY A 436 -32.42 2.77 53.91
N LYS A 437 -32.50 2.47 52.60
CA LYS A 437 -31.94 1.27 52.00
C LYS A 437 -30.75 1.62 51.10
N MET A 438 -29.82 0.69 50.94
CA MET A 438 -28.68 0.87 50.04
C MET A 438 -29.17 1.10 48.61
N SER A 439 -28.75 2.21 48.00
CA SER A 439 -29.03 2.54 46.59
C SER A 439 -28.42 1.48 45.67
N GLU A 440 -29.11 1.18 44.57
CA GLU A 440 -28.57 0.31 43.50
C GLU A 440 -27.50 1.00 42.66
N LYS A 441 -27.24 2.29 42.88
CA LYS A 441 -26.13 3.04 42.27
C LYS A 441 -25.23 3.57 43.37
N GLN A 442 -23.93 3.30 43.25
CA GLN A 442 -22.92 3.71 44.22
C GLN A 442 -21.81 4.52 43.54
N PRO A 443 -21.25 5.55 44.20
CA PRO A 443 -20.13 6.32 43.67
C PRO A 443 -18.91 5.43 43.44
N ILE A 444 -18.23 5.58 42.29
CA ILE A 444 -17.05 4.77 41.93
C ILE A 444 -15.96 4.76 43.01
N ALA A 445 -15.86 5.84 43.81
CA ALA A 445 -14.90 5.96 44.91
C ALA A 445 -15.09 4.90 46.01
N VAL A 446 -16.33 4.44 46.23
CA VAL A 446 -16.68 3.50 47.31
C VAL A 446 -16.69 2.05 46.81
N VAL A 447 -16.79 1.85 45.49
CA VAL A 447 -16.91 0.53 44.84
C VAL A 447 -15.80 -0.45 45.22
N PRO A 448 -14.50 -0.08 45.25
CA PRO A 448 -13.45 -1.03 45.65
C PRO A 448 -13.63 -1.55 47.08
N ALA A 449 -13.89 -0.64 48.04
CA ALA A 449 -14.07 -1.02 49.45
C ALA A 449 -15.34 -1.87 49.64
N LEU A 450 -16.42 -1.50 48.96
CA LEU A 450 -17.67 -2.25 48.94
C LEU A 450 -17.46 -3.69 48.45
N LEU A 451 -16.81 -3.86 47.29
CA LEU A 451 -16.62 -5.18 46.69
C LEU A 451 -15.61 -6.05 47.45
N LYS A 452 -14.59 -5.45 48.08
CA LYS A 452 -13.71 -6.15 49.03
C LYS A 452 -14.51 -6.70 50.21
N LYS A 453 -15.45 -5.93 50.75
CA LYS A 453 -16.35 -6.39 51.81
C LYS A 453 -17.30 -7.49 51.33
N VAL A 454 -17.81 -7.39 50.11
CA VAL A 454 -18.62 -8.45 49.48
C VAL A 454 -17.83 -9.75 49.36
N TYR A 455 -16.56 -9.68 48.93
CA TYR A 455 -15.70 -10.86 48.86
C TYR A 455 -15.43 -11.45 50.25
N GLN A 456 -15.21 -10.62 51.28
CA GLN A 456 -15.12 -11.10 52.67
C GLN A 456 -16.39 -11.84 53.11
N LEU A 457 -17.57 -11.26 52.88
CA LEU A 457 -18.86 -11.89 53.23
C LEU A 457 -19.08 -13.20 52.47
N LEU A 458 -18.63 -13.30 51.22
CA LEU A 458 -18.67 -14.52 50.43
C LEU A 458 -17.84 -15.63 51.06
N GLN A 459 -16.64 -15.31 51.59
CA GLN A 459 -15.78 -16.27 52.29
C GLN A 459 -16.35 -16.67 53.66
N GLU A 460 -16.95 -15.72 54.40
CA GLU A 460 -17.51 -15.98 55.73
C GLU A 460 -18.81 -16.80 55.69
N ASN A 461 -19.69 -16.51 54.74
CA ASN A 461 -20.97 -17.19 54.62
C ASN A 461 -21.46 -17.24 53.16
N PRO A 462 -21.07 -18.28 52.40
CA PRO A 462 -21.50 -18.47 51.01
C PRO A 462 -23.02 -18.48 50.81
N ASN A 463 -23.79 -18.86 51.83
CA ASN A 463 -25.25 -18.92 51.75
C ASN A 463 -25.92 -17.54 51.61
N LEU A 464 -25.18 -16.44 51.83
CA LEU A 464 -25.65 -15.08 51.53
C LEU A 464 -25.79 -14.82 50.02
N PHE A 465 -25.13 -15.62 49.20
CA PHE A 465 -25.10 -15.53 47.74
C PHE A 465 -25.65 -16.82 47.13
N PRO A 466 -26.98 -17.05 47.22
CA PRO A 466 -27.57 -18.31 46.80
C PRO A 466 -27.44 -18.50 45.28
N ALA A 467 -27.18 -19.75 44.88
CA ALA A 467 -27.19 -20.18 43.49
C ALA A 467 -28.55 -19.91 42.83
N SER A 468 -28.53 -19.80 41.51
CA SER A 468 -29.74 -19.68 40.69
C SER A 468 -30.67 -20.85 40.94
N LYS A 469 -31.91 -20.58 41.36
CA LYS A 469 -32.93 -21.63 41.55
C LYS A 469 -33.34 -22.31 40.23
N THR A 470 -33.08 -21.66 39.10
CA THR A 470 -33.50 -22.11 37.78
C THR A 470 -32.38 -22.88 37.07
N THR A 471 -31.16 -22.35 37.07
CA THR A 471 -30.02 -22.94 36.34
C THR A 471 -29.08 -23.75 37.23
N GLY A 472 -29.17 -23.60 38.56
CA GLY A 472 -28.23 -24.20 39.51
C GLY A 472 -26.85 -23.53 39.53
N GLU A 473 -26.63 -22.51 38.70
CA GLU A 473 -25.35 -21.82 38.61
C GLU A 473 -25.04 -21.02 39.88
N PRO A 474 -23.75 -20.94 40.27
CA PRO A 474 -23.34 -20.13 41.41
C PRO A 474 -23.67 -18.66 41.20
N TYR A 475 -23.86 -17.93 42.30
CA TYR A 475 -24.22 -16.50 42.24
C TYR A 475 -23.14 -15.64 41.56
N PHE A 476 -21.87 -15.98 41.82
CA PHE A 476 -20.72 -15.44 41.11
C PHE A 476 -20.20 -16.50 40.13
N SER A 477 -19.98 -16.10 38.89
CA SER A 477 -19.27 -16.96 37.93
C SER A 477 -17.80 -17.15 38.31
N THR A 478 -17.14 -18.14 37.71
CA THR A 478 -15.69 -18.37 37.89
C THR A 478 -14.86 -17.14 37.55
N THR A 479 -15.28 -16.40 36.51
CA THR A 479 -14.70 -15.11 36.11
C THR A 479 -14.90 -14.06 37.19
N GLU A 480 -16.12 -13.88 37.70
CA GLU A 480 -16.42 -12.87 38.73
C GLU A 480 -15.69 -13.14 40.05
N GLU A 481 -15.61 -14.40 40.48
CA GLU A 481 -14.80 -14.78 41.64
C GLU A 481 -13.32 -14.50 41.42
N GLY A 482 -12.80 -14.77 40.21
CA GLY A 482 -11.44 -14.45 39.82
C GLY A 482 -11.16 -12.94 39.89
N LEU A 483 -12.05 -12.12 39.33
CA LEU A 483 -11.97 -10.66 39.38
C LEU A 483 -12.04 -10.15 40.83
N LEU A 484 -12.91 -10.71 41.69
CA LEU A 484 -12.98 -10.35 43.10
C LEU A 484 -11.69 -10.69 43.86
N LYS A 485 -11.04 -11.82 43.56
CA LYS A 485 -9.73 -12.18 44.11
C LYS A 485 -8.65 -11.17 43.71
N ILE A 486 -8.64 -10.76 42.44
CA ILE A 486 -7.74 -9.72 41.92
C ILE A 486 -7.97 -8.39 42.67
N LEU A 487 -9.23 -7.95 42.78
CA LEU A 487 -9.60 -6.71 43.45
C LEU A 487 -9.24 -6.72 44.94
N SER A 488 -9.47 -7.85 45.61
CA SER A 488 -9.22 -8.00 47.05
C SER A 488 -7.75 -8.15 47.39
N GLY A 489 -6.88 -8.37 46.39
CA GLY A 489 -5.45 -8.54 46.60
C GLY A 489 -5.11 -9.79 47.43
N THR A 490 -6.00 -10.77 47.45
CA THR A 490 -5.79 -12.04 48.18
C THR A 490 -4.77 -12.95 47.47
N VAL A 491 -4.44 -12.64 46.22
CA VAL A 491 -3.44 -13.34 45.41
C VAL A 491 -2.54 -12.32 44.70
N GLY A 492 -1.22 -12.51 44.79
CA GLY A 492 -0.23 -11.69 44.11
C GLY A 492 -0.27 -10.20 44.52
N THR A 493 0.01 -9.31 43.57
CA THR A 493 -0.06 -7.84 43.78
C THR A 493 -1.47 -7.26 43.60
N GLY A 494 -2.47 -8.10 43.30
CA GLY A 494 -3.86 -7.71 43.06
C GLY A 494 -4.03 -6.67 41.95
N ALA A 495 -5.07 -5.84 42.08
CA ALA A 495 -5.43 -4.79 41.14
C ALA A 495 -4.30 -3.78 40.83
N ARG A 496 -3.35 -3.56 41.75
CA ARG A 496 -2.23 -2.63 41.51
C ARG A 496 -1.36 -3.03 40.31
N LYS A 497 -1.40 -4.30 39.87
CA LYS A 497 -0.66 -4.75 38.68
C LYS A 497 -1.10 -4.04 37.39
N PHE A 498 -2.37 -3.59 37.33
CA PHE A 498 -2.93 -2.84 36.20
C PHE A 498 -2.49 -1.37 36.14
N SER A 499 -1.88 -0.83 37.21
CA SER A 499 -1.49 0.59 37.30
C SER A 499 -0.53 1.06 36.20
N ARG A 500 0.21 0.14 35.58
CA ARG A 500 1.11 0.41 34.45
C ARG A 500 0.39 0.88 33.18
N PHE A 501 -0.88 0.51 33.00
CA PHE A 501 -1.64 0.84 31.79
C PHE A 501 -2.42 2.16 31.92
N LYS A 502 -2.34 2.84 33.07
CA LYS A 502 -2.93 4.17 33.29
C LYS A 502 -2.55 5.21 32.22
N PRO A 503 -1.32 5.25 31.68
CA PRO A 503 -0.97 6.21 30.63
C PRO A 503 -1.81 6.11 29.35
N TYR A 504 -2.53 5.00 29.14
CA TYR A 504 -3.39 4.77 27.97
C TYR A 504 -4.86 5.14 28.19
N HIS A 505 -5.18 5.64 29.38
CA HIS A 505 -6.52 6.05 29.77
C HIS A 505 -6.64 7.57 29.90
N SER A 506 -7.72 8.13 29.37
CA SER A 506 -8.14 9.51 29.60
C SER A 506 -9.64 9.58 29.88
N VAL A 507 -10.06 10.39 30.85
CA VAL A 507 -11.49 10.61 31.14
C VAL A 507 -12.20 11.45 30.08
N GLN A 508 -11.43 12.16 29.23
CA GLN A 508 -11.93 12.89 28.07
C GLN A 508 -11.85 12.06 26.78
N GLY A 509 -11.36 10.81 26.83
CA GLY A 509 -11.17 9.96 25.66
C GLY A 509 -12.50 9.48 25.07
N SER A 510 -12.71 9.70 23.76
CA SER A 510 -13.91 9.29 23.03
C SER A 510 -13.79 7.87 22.44
N ASP A 511 -14.75 7.46 21.61
CA ASP A 511 -14.63 6.27 20.75
C ASP A 511 -13.72 6.55 19.55
N VAL A 512 -12.45 6.82 19.83
CA VAL A 512 -11.50 7.31 18.85
C VAL A 512 -11.35 6.34 17.66
N PHE A 513 -11.43 5.03 17.90
CA PHE A 513 -11.33 4.01 16.86
C PHE A 513 -12.50 4.07 15.88
N LYS A 514 -13.72 4.22 16.38
CA LYS A 514 -14.90 4.41 15.54
C LYS A 514 -14.79 5.71 14.74
N GLU A 515 -14.36 6.80 15.38
CA GLU A 515 -14.16 8.07 14.70
C GLU A 515 -13.13 8.01 13.57
N ILE A 516 -12.02 7.30 13.77
CA ILE A 516 -10.99 7.04 12.75
C ILE A 516 -11.63 6.33 11.55
N VAL A 517 -12.34 5.24 11.79
CA VAL A 517 -12.97 4.42 10.74
C VAL A 517 -14.03 5.21 9.98
N GLU A 518 -14.94 5.89 10.69
CA GLU A 518 -15.98 6.70 10.06
C GLU A 518 -15.42 7.86 9.25
N SER A 519 -14.33 8.48 9.71
CA SER A 519 -13.66 9.56 8.97
C SER A 519 -13.05 9.03 7.68
N ALA A 520 -12.34 7.91 7.73
CA ALA A 520 -11.79 7.27 6.54
C ALA A 520 -12.90 6.86 5.57
N GLN A 521 -13.99 6.25 6.04
CA GLN A 521 -15.13 5.88 5.19
C GLN A 521 -15.84 7.07 4.52
N LYS A 522 -15.67 8.29 5.07
CA LYS A 522 -16.14 9.55 4.47
C LYS A 522 -15.15 10.15 3.46
N GLY A 523 -14.04 9.46 3.16
CA GLY A 523 -13.02 9.91 2.22
C GLY A 523 -11.91 10.76 2.85
N MET A 524 -11.88 10.90 4.18
CA MET A 524 -10.81 11.66 4.86
C MET A 524 -9.51 10.86 4.93
N THR A 525 -8.38 11.55 4.97
CA THR A 525 -7.10 10.94 5.36
C THR A 525 -6.90 11.08 6.87
N VAL A 526 -6.69 9.96 7.54
CA VAL A 526 -6.55 9.88 9.00
C VAL A 526 -5.13 9.46 9.35
N PHE A 527 -4.42 10.32 10.06
CA PHE A 527 -3.09 10.02 10.60
C PHE A 527 -3.22 9.48 12.01
N VAL A 528 -2.59 8.33 12.27
CA VAL A 528 -2.52 7.69 13.60
C VAL A 528 -1.06 7.73 14.04
N ASP A 529 -0.70 8.76 14.79
CA ASP A 529 0.65 8.96 15.35
C ASP A 529 0.90 8.01 16.52
N LEU A 530 1.80 7.06 16.27
CA LEU A 530 2.21 6.01 17.19
C LEU A 530 3.65 6.23 17.71
N SER A 531 4.29 7.33 17.32
CA SER A 531 5.72 7.57 17.52
C SER A 531 6.17 7.58 18.99
N MET A 532 5.30 7.99 19.90
CA MET A 532 5.58 8.04 21.34
C MET A 532 5.18 6.76 22.11
N GLY A 533 4.61 5.77 21.42
CA GLY A 533 4.35 4.44 21.97
C GLY A 533 5.54 3.49 21.74
N ASP A 534 5.73 2.53 22.64
CA ASP A 534 6.65 1.41 22.37
C ASP A 534 6.08 0.48 21.29
N GLU A 535 6.92 -0.38 20.70
CA GLU A 535 6.55 -1.27 19.60
C GLU A 535 5.28 -2.09 19.84
N ARG A 536 5.07 -2.55 21.09
CA ARG A 536 3.92 -3.40 21.45
C ARG A 536 2.64 -2.56 21.49
N VAL A 537 2.71 -1.34 22.03
CA VAL A 537 1.61 -0.37 21.98
C VAL A 537 1.24 -0.03 20.55
N ARG A 538 2.25 0.26 19.70
CA ARG A 538 2.00 0.59 18.29
C ARG A 538 1.27 -0.54 17.58
N LYS A 539 1.72 -1.78 17.78
CA LYS A 539 1.09 -2.97 17.21
C LYS A 539 -0.35 -3.16 17.69
N ALA A 540 -0.61 -3.02 18.99
CA ALA A 540 -1.95 -3.18 19.57
C ALA A 540 -2.95 -2.14 19.01
N LEU A 541 -2.53 -0.89 18.88
CA LEU A 541 -3.39 0.18 18.34
C LEU A 541 -3.64 0.01 16.84
N ALA A 542 -2.59 -0.31 16.07
CA ALA A 542 -2.73 -0.60 14.64
C ALA A 542 -3.64 -1.80 14.38
N ASP A 543 -3.51 -2.86 15.18
CA ASP A 543 -4.37 -4.05 15.15
C ASP A 543 -5.82 -3.70 15.45
N ARG A 544 -6.09 -2.90 16.50
CA ARG A 544 -7.45 -2.47 16.85
C ARG A 544 -8.09 -1.63 15.73
N VAL A 545 -7.40 -0.63 15.19
CA VAL A 545 -7.91 0.19 14.08
C VAL A 545 -8.20 -0.69 12.86
N SER A 546 -7.28 -1.59 12.52
CA SER A 546 -7.42 -2.52 11.39
C SER A 546 -8.61 -3.46 11.56
N LYS A 547 -8.80 -4.03 12.76
CA LYS A 547 -9.96 -4.87 13.11
C LYS A 547 -11.26 -4.09 13.01
N SER A 548 -11.31 -2.90 13.59
CA SER A 548 -12.50 -2.03 13.52
C SER A 548 -12.87 -1.67 12.09
N LEU A 549 -11.90 -1.32 11.23
CA LEU A 549 -12.15 -1.06 9.81
C LEU A 549 -12.65 -2.31 9.10
N LEU A 550 -11.97 -3.44 9.27
CA LEU A 550 -12.34 -4.69 8.60
C LEU A 550 -13.77 -5.12 8.97
N THR A 551 -14.10 -5.13 10.27
CA THR A 551 -15.45 -5.45 10.74
C THR A 551 -16.49 -4.49 10.17
N SER A 552 -16.21 -3.19 10.15
CA SER A 552 -17.15 -2.19 9.60
C SER A 552 -17.36 -2.35 8.10
N GLN A 553 -16.30 -2.55 7.31
CA GLN A 553 -16.39 -2.76 5.86
C GLN A 553 -17.09 -4.09 5.54
N MET A 554 -16.84 -5.16 6.30
CA MET A 554 -17.55 -6.44 6.16
C MET A 554 -19.06 -6.28 6.44
N GLN A 555 -19.42 -5.51 7.46
CA GLN A 555 -20.83 -5.20 7.74
C GLN A 555 -21.48 -4.44 6.58
N LEU A 556 -20.83 -3.39 6.08
CA LEU A 556 -21.32 -2.64 4.93
C LEU A 556 -21.43 -3.50 3.67
N PHE A 557 -20.49 -4.42 3.45
CA PHE A 557 -20.55 -5.38 2.34
C PHE A 557 -21.76 -6.30 2.46
N ASN A 558 -21.95 -6.94 3.62
CA ASN A 558 -23.07 -7.86 3.86
C ASN A 558 -24.44 -7.16 3.76
N GLU A 559 -24.51 -5.89 4.12
CA GLU A 559 -25.71 -5.07 4.00
C GLU A 559 -25.92 -4.47 2.59
N ASN A 560 -25.05 -4.77 1.61
CA ASN A 560 -25.03 -4.16 0.28
C ASN A 560 -24.95 -2.62 0.31
N LYS A 561 -24.28 -2.06 1.32
CA LYS A 561 -24.10 -0.62 1.53
C LYS A 561 -22.67 -0.15 1.30
N LEU A 562 -21.75 -1.03 0.89
CA LEU A 562 -20.34 -0.68 0.70
C LEU A 562 -20.17 0.46 -0.32
N GLY A 563 -20.82 0.36 -1.49
CA GLY A 563 -20.70 1.36 -2.56
C GLY A 563 -19.24 1.60 -2.94
N ASN A 564 -18.87 2.84 -3.27
CA ASN A 564 -17.48 3.20 -3.62
C ASN A 564 -16.64 3.62 -2.40
N ARG A 565 -16.95 3.12 -1.20
CA ARG A 565 -16.22 3.46 0.04
C ARG A 565 -14.94 2.65 0.17
N PHE A 566 -13.95 3.02 -0.62
CA PHE A 566 -12.60 2.47 -0.51
C PHE A 566 -11.83 3.15 0.64
N VAL A 567 -11.07 2.34 1.37
CA VAL A 567 -10.14 2.81 2.40
C VAL A 567 -8.77 2.18 2.16
N VAL A 568 -7.73 3.02 2.10
CA VAL A 568 -6.33 2.60 1.93
C VAL A 568 -5.63 2.61 3.28
N LEU A 569 -5.09 1.47 3.70
CA LEU A 569 -4.26 1.32 4.91
C LEU A 569 -2.78 1.46 4.55
N TYR A 570 -2.04 2.26 5.31
CA TYR A 570 -0.59 2.41 5.13
C TYR A 570 0.19 1.80 6.29
N PHE A 571 1.09 0.86 5.97
CA PHE A 571 1.91 0.15 6.95
C PHE A 571 3.41 0.35 6.67
N GLU A 572 4.14 0.91 7.63
CA GLU A 572 5.60 0.83 7.62
C GLU A 572 6.11 -0.40 8.38
N GLU A 573 7.31 -0.87 8.02
CA GLU A 573 7.94 -2.08 8.57
C GLU A 573 6.99 -3.29 8.62
N ALA A 574 6.33 -3.53 7.47
CA ALA A 574 5.24 -4.48 7.32
C ALA A 574 5.60 -5.93 7.71
N HIS A 575 6.88 -6.30 7.75
CA HIS A 575 7.32 -7.61 8.21
C HIS A 575 6.94 -7.91 9.68
N ASN A 576 6.73 -6.87 10.50
CA ASN A 576 6.29 -7.02 11.89
C ASN A 576 4.80 -7.35 12.03
N LEU A 577 4.01 -7.03 11.00
CA LEU A 577 2.55 -7.19 10.96
C LEU A 577 2.11 -8.36 10.09
N PHE A 578 2.89 -8.70 9.05
CA PHE A 578 2.59 -9.76 8.09
C PHE A 578 3.71 -10.82 8.05
N PRO A 579 4.00 -11.53 9.16
CA PRO A 579 5.10 -12.48 9.23
C PRO A 579 4.82 -13.75 8.39
N LYS A 580 5.88 -14.41 7.93
CA LYS A 580 5.81 -15.66 7.13
C LYS A 580 5.26 -16.88 7.89
N SER A 581 5.35 -16.92 9.22
CA SER A 581 4.99 -18.10 10.02
C SER A 581 3.57 -18.03 10.59
N ASP A 582 2.73 -18.92 10.08
CA ASP A 582 1.32 -19.15 10.35
C ASP A 582 1.03 -19.90 11.68
N LYS A 583 1.59 -19.47 12.81
CA LYS A 583 1.25 -20.15 14.09
C LYS A 583 -0.13 -19.79 14.64
N GLU A 584 -0.78 -18.75 14.14
CA GLU A 584 -2.12 -18.28 14.58
C GLU A 584 -2.99 -17.87 13.37
N VAL A 585 -3.44 -18.86 12.59
CA VAL A 585 -3.93 -18.65 11.20
C VAL A 585 -5.28 -17.93 11.09
N ASP A 586 -6.19 -18.03 12.08
CA ASP A 586 -7.58 -17.57 11.93
C ASP A 586 -7.98 -16.32 12.74
N THR A 587 -7.14 -15.90 13.71
CA THR A 587 -7.44 -14.78 14.61
C THR A 587 -6.68 -13.49 14.27
N ASP A 588 -5.64 -13.56 13.42
CA ASP A 588 -4.87 -12.39 13.02
C ASP A 588 -5.60 -11.59 11.92
N VAL A 589 -5.84 -10.30 12.20
CA VAL A 589 -6.47 -9.37 11.25
C VAL A 589 -5.64 -9.21 9.98
N TYR A 590 -4.32 -9.27 10.09
CA TYR A 590 -3.41 -9.03 8.97
C TYR A 590 -3.47 -10.14 7.93
N ASN A 591 -3.61 -11.39 8.37
CA ASN A 591 -3.87 -12.52 7.48
C ASN A 591 -5.21 -12.37 6.73
N LYS A 592 -6.27 -11.94 7.41
CA LYS A 592 -7.57 -11.67 6.78
C LYS A 592 -7.50 -10.50 5.80
N LEU A 593 -6.79 -9.42 6.14
CA LEU A 593 -6.55 -8.30 5.23
C LEU A 593 -5.82 -8.77 3.96
N ALA A 594 -4.74 -9.56 4.10
CA ALA A 594 -3.96 -10.08 2.99
C ALA A 594 -4.75 -11.04 2.07
N LYS A 595 -5.63 -11.87 2.63
CA LYS A 595 -6.44 -12.83 1.85
C LYS A 595 -7.73 -12.25 1.27
N GLU A 596 -8.44 -11.44 2.06
CA GLU A 596 -9.84 -11.09 1.80
C GLU A 596 -10.12 -9.59 1.80
N GLY A 597 -9.24 -8.75 2.35
CA GLY A 597 -9.46 -7.30 2.51
C GLY A 597 -9.89 -6.59 1.21
N ALA A 598 -9.34 -7.02 0.07
CA ALA A 598 -9.69 -6.50 -1.24
C ALA A 598 -11.19 -6.58 -1.56
N LYS A 599 -11.87 -7.67 -1.16
CA LYS A 599 -13.32 -7.87 -1.37
C LYS A 599 -14.16 -6.82 -0.62
N PHE A 600 -13.62 -6.29 0.47
CA PHE A 600 -14.28 -5.33 1.34
C PHE A 600 -13.85 -3.88 1.04
N HIS A 601 -13.33 -3.61 -0.17
CA HIS A 601 -12.82 -2.31 -0.59
C HIS A 601 -11.73 -1.75 0.36
N ILE A 602 -10.93 -2.65 0.93
CA ILE A 602 -9.74 -2.28 1.71
C ILE A 602 -8.51 -2.50 0.85
N SER A 603 -7.79 -1.42 0.63
CA SER A 603 -6.54 -1.38 -0.12
C SER A 603 -5.38 -1.18 0.83
N MET A 604 -4.18 -1.53 0.43
CA MET A 604 -3.01 -1.41 1.29
C MET A 604 -1.81 -0.85 0.54
N VAL A 605 -1.06 0.03 1.19
CA VAL A 605 0.28 0.42 0.80
C VAL A 605 1.20 0.01 1.95
N TYR A 606 2.15 -0.86 1.70
CA TYR A 606 3.00 -1.39 2.77
C TYR A 606 4.46 -1.33 2.39
N ALA A 607 5.31 -0.95 3.35
CA ALA A 607 6.73 -0.80 3.16
C ALA A 607 7.54 -1.78 4.02
N THR A 608 8.57 -2.41 3.44
CA THR A 608 9.50 -3.26 4.19
C THR A 608 10.86 -3.35 3.49
N GLN A 609 11.87 -3.80 4.23
CA GLN A 609 13.22 -4.09 3.72
C GLN A 609 13.44 -5.58 3.47
N SER A 610 12.60 -6.43 4.06
CA SER A 610 12.78 -7.90 4.12
C SER A 610 11.60 -8.59 3.44
N ILE A 611 11.65 -8.72 2.11
CA ILE A 611 10.62 -9.36 1.27
C ILE A 611 10.47 -10.83 1.66
N SER A 612 11.58 -11.53 1.88
CA SER A 612 11.66 -12.96 2.20
C SER A 612 10.93 -13.37 3.50
N THR A 613 10.66 -12.39 4.38
CA THR A 613 10.00 -12.56 5.68
C THR A 613 8.49 -12.29 5.67
N LEU A 614 7.96 -11.77 4.57
CA LEU A 614 6.54 -11.47 4.43
C LEU A 614 5.70 -12.74 4.26
N SER A 615 4.43 -12.63 4.66
CA SER A 615 3.39 -13.63 4.37
C SER A 615 3.31 -13.93 2.86
N PRO A 616 3.35 -15.22 2.45
CA PRO A 616 3.17 -15.61 1.05
C PRO A 616 1.84 -15.14 0.46
N ASP A 617 0.77 -15.10 1.26
CA ASP A 617 -0.55 -14.64 0.81
C ASP A 617 -0.55 -13.16 0.47
N LEU A 618 0.13 -12.33 1.28
CA LEU A 618 0.31 -10.91 0.97
C LEU A 618 1.08 -10.74 -0.34
N MET A 619 2.21 -11.44 -0.51
CA MET A 619 3.03 -11.36 -1.71
C MET A 619 2.32 -11.84 -2.97
N LYS A 620 1.52 -12.90 -2.86
CA LYS A 620 0.73 -13.45 -3.97
C LYS A 620 -0.34 -12.47 -4.44
N ASN A 621 -1.03 -11.82 -3.50
CA ASN A 621 -2.16 -10.93 -3.77
C ASN A 621 -1.75 -9.46 -3.89
N THR A 622 -0.46 -9.16 -4.07
CA THR A 622 0.02 -7.79 -4.29
C THR A 622 0.09 -7.47 -5.77
N GLU A 623 -0.59 -6.40 -6.17
CA GLU A 623 -0.74 -5.97 -7.55
C GLU A 623 0.38 -5.01 -7.98
N ASN A 624 0.71 -4.03 -7.14
CA ASN A 624 1.70 -3.00 -7.47
C ASN A 624 3.00 -3.20 -6.70
N PHE A 625 4.13 -2.92 -7.36
CA PHE A 625 5.46 -3.04 -6.78
C PHE A 625 6.28 -1.81 -7.10
N ILE A 626 6.82 -1.18 -6.06
CA ILE A 626 7.75 -0.07 -6.17
C ILE A 626 9.00 -0.43 -5.37
N VAL A 627 10.11 -0.64 -6.07
CA VAL A 627 11.32 -1.21 -5.50
C VAL A 627 12.46 -0.20 -5.59
N THR A 628 12.86 0.36 -4.44
CA THR A 628 14.12 1.12 -4.28
C THR A 628 15.29 0.15 -4.10
N HIS A 629 16.48 0.64 -3.76
CA HIS A 629 17.67 -0.18 -3.52
C HIS A 629 17.47 -1.30 -2.46
N LEU A 630 17.90 -2.52 -2.80
CA LEU A 630 18.06 -3.69 -1.91
C LEU A 630 19.53 -4.10 -1.94
N ASP A 631 20.11 -4.48 -0.80
CA ASP A 631 21.54 -4.84 -0.68
C ASP A 631 21.79 -6.34 -0.45
N ASP A 632 20.74 -7.17 -0.51
CA ASP A 632 20.81 -8.62 -0.27
C ASP A 632 20.29 -9.38 -1.49
N ASP A 633 21.16 -10.20 -2.10
CA ASP A 633 20.86 -11.06 -3.25
C ASP A 633 19.65 -11.99 -3.00
N ARG A 634 19.41 -12.41 -1.76
CA ARG A 634 18.22 -13.23 -1.43
C ARG A 634 16.94 -12.45 -1.66
N GLU A 635 16.92 -11.17 -1.30
CA GLU A 635 15.75 -10.30 -1.50
C GLU A 635 15.55 -9.97 -2.99
N VAL A 636 16.65 -9.81 -3.73
CA VAL A 636 16.62 -9.64 -5.20
C VAL A 636 16.04 -10.88 -5.88
N LYS A 637 16.45 -12.09 -5.48
CA LYS A 637 15.89 -13.35 -5.99
C LYS A 637 14.40 -13.52 -5.71
N GLU A 638 13.94 -13.11 -4.52
CA GLU A 638 12.50 -13.11 -4.22
C GLU A 638 11.71 -12.18 -5.15
N LEU A 639 12.31 -11.06 -5.58
CA LEU A 639 11.70 -10.16 -6.55
C LEU A 639 11.66 -10.75 -7.97
N GLU A 640 12.66 -11.54 -8.39
CA GLU A 640 12.71 -12.20 -9.70
C GLU A 640 11.57 -13.21 -9.94
N HIS A 641 10.97 -13.73 -8.87
CA HIS A 641 9.75 -14.53 -8.97
C HIS A 641 8.59 -13.74 -9.63
N LYS A 642 8.63 -12.41 -9.60
CA LYS A 642 7.68 -11.53 -10.30
C LYS A 642 8.13 -11.28 -11.73
N ARG A 643 7.32 -11.71 -12.71
CA ARG A 643 7.58 -11.58 -14.16
C ARG A 643 8.05 -10.18 -14.55
N ALA A 644 7.39 -9.13 -14.05
CA ALA A 644 7.69 -7.74 -14.38
C ALA A 644 9.12 -7.30 -14.00
N PHE A 645 9.78 -7.98 -13.07
CA PHE A 645 11.10 -7.60 -12.55
C PHE A 645 12.25 -8.49 -13.02
N ARG A 646 11.98 -9.64 -13.67
CA ARG A 646 13.01 -10.62 -14.09
C ARG A 646 14.20 -9.99 -14.82
N ASP A 647 13.96 -8.93 -15.58
CA ASP A 647 14.98 -8.33 -16.47
C ASP A 647 15.70 -7.12 -15.87
N ILE A 648 15.23 -6.63 -14.71
CA ILE A 648 15.71 -5.40 -14.08
C ILE A 648 16.06 -5.58 -12.59
N ALA A 649 15.75 -6.74 -11.99
CA ALA A 649 15.98 -7.04 -10.58
C ALA A 649 17.45 -6.87 -10.18
N ALA A 650 18.39 -7.34 -11.01
CA ALA A 650 19.82 -7.19 -10.76
C ALA A 650 20.28 -5.72 -10.63
N ASP A 651 19.53 -4.76 -11.16
CA ASP A 651 19.88 -3.33 -11.04
C ASP A 651 19.36 -2.69 -9.76
N VAL A 652 18.43 -3.36 -9.06
CA VAL A 652 17.98 -2.97 -7.72
C VAL A 652 19.15 -3.03 -6.73
N GLU A 653 20.06 -4.00 -6.91
CA GLU A 653 21.26 -4.14 -6.08
C GLU A 653 22.32 -3.07 -6.39
N ARG A 654 22.45 -2.68 -7.65
CA ARG A 654 23.55 -1.79 -8.09
C ARG A 654 23.29 -0.31 -7.87
N ILE A 655 22.04 0.12 -8.03
CA ILE A 655 21.66 1.55 -8.02
C ILE A 655 21.26 1.97 -6.61
N THR A 656 21.90 3.04 -6.11
CA THR A 656 21.77 3.53 -4.72
C THR A 656 21.20 4.95 -4.62
N SER A 657 20.82 5.54 -5.76
CA SER A 657 20.25 6.88 -5.84
C SER A 657 18.93 6.96 -5.10
N LYS A 658 18.80 7.98 -4.25
CA LYS A 658 17.57 8.19 -3.46
C LYS A 658 16.39 8.51 -4.36
N GLY A 659 15.26 7.86 -4.11
CA GLY A 659 14.03 8.04 -4.89
C GLY A 659 14.07 7.37 -6.26
N TYR A 660 15.17 6.73 -6.64
CA TYR A 660 15.21 5.87 -7.81
C TYR A 660 14.50 4.55 -7.50
N VAL A 661 13.49 4.20 -8.30
CA VAL A 661 12.67 2.99 -8.12
C VAL A 661 12.57 2.17 -9.40
N ARG A 662 12.28 0.88 -9.25
CA ARG A 662 11.67 0.05 -10.29
C ARG A 662 10.20 -0.09 -9.95
N MET A 663 9.35 0.48 -10.78
CA MET A 663 7.91 0.58 -10.55
C MET A 663 7.15 -0.24 -11.56
N ALA A 664 6.25 -1.08 -11.08
CA ALA A 664 5.20 -1.74 -11.86
C ALA A 664 3.87 -1.53 -11.15
N THR A 665 2.84 -1.13 -11.90
CA THR A 665 1.47 -0.95 -11.37
C THR A 665 0.49 -1.81 -12.18
N VAL A 666 -0.77 -1.89 -11.77
CA VAL A 666 -1.81 -2.59 -12.54
C VAL A 666 -1.92 -2.01 -13.95
N SER A 667 -1.92 -0.68 -14.07
CA SER A 667 -1.91 -0.02 -15.39
C SER A 667 -0.57 -0.17 -16.10
N LEU A 668 0.56 -0.30 -15.40
CA LEU A 668 1.88 -0.42 -16.04
C LEU A 668 2.42 -1.86 -15.99
N PRO A 669 2.26 -2.67 -17.06
CA PRO A 669 2.42 -4.12 -17.00
C PRO A 669 3.88 -4.62 -16.97
N PHE A 670 4.86 -3.72 -17.02
CA PHE A 670 6.29 -4.02 -16.94
C PHE A 670 7.01 -2.99 -16.06
N ALA A 671 8.09 -3.41 -15.38
CA ALA A 671 8.79 -2.51 -14.47
C ALA A 671 9.51 -1.37 -15.20
N LEU A 672 9.21 -0.13 -14.86
CA LEU A 672 9.93 1.05 -15.33
C LEU A 672 10.92 1.56 -14.28
N PRO A 673 12.14 1.95 -14.69
CA PRO A 673 13.05 2.68 -13.83
C PRO A 673 12.64 4.15 -13.75
N VAL A 674 12.20 4.60 -12.57
CA VAL A 674 11.62 5.92 -12.34
C VAL A 674 12.37 6.64 -11.22
N GLN A 675 12.67 7.92 -11.42
CA GLN A 675 13.04 8.82 -10.36
C GLN A 675 11.77 9.42 -9.77
N ILE A 676 11.35 8.93 -8.60
CA ILE A 676 10.17 9.46 -7.90
C ILE A 676 10.42 10.91 -7.51
N ARG A 677 9.42 11.77 -7.76
CA ARG A 677 9.46 13.17 -7.38
C ARG A 677 9.60 13.32 -5.86
N LYS A 678 10.22 14.42 -5.43
CA LYS A 678 10.24 14.74 -4.01
C LYS A 678 8.85 15.18 -3.56
N PHE A 679 8.39 14.67 -2.42
CA PHE A 679 7.17 15.15 -1.81
C PHE A 679 7.37 16.56 -1.24
N GLU A 680 6.37 17.42 -1.44
CA GLU A 680 6.32 18.76 -0.85
C GLU A 680 5.01 18.95 -0.09
N GLY A 681 5.11 19.28 1.20
CA GLY A 681 3.97 19.48 2.08
C GLY A 681 3.36 20.88 2.02
N ALA A 682 3.98 21.82 1.32
CA ALA A 682 3.42 23.14 1.06
C ALA A 682 2.25 23.06 0.06
N PRO A 683 1.25 23.97 0.14
CA PRO A 683 0.19 24.05 -0.86
C PRO A 683 0.74 24.33 -2.26
N ILE A 684 0.13 23.71 -3.29
CA ILE A 684 0.55 23.81 -4.70
C ILE A 684 0.61 25.27 -5.22
N SER A 685 -0.11 26.20 -4.58
CA SER A 685 -0.14 27.63 -4.93
C SER A 685 1.09 28.43 -4.48
N GLN A 686 2.04 27.85 -3.76
CA GLN A 686 3.29 28.54 -3.34
C GLN A 686 4.56 28.03 -4.05
N ALA A 687 4.47 27.00 -4.88
CA ALA A 687 5.63 26.41 -5.56
C ALA A 687 6.08 27.17 -6.83
N ILE A 688 5.38 28.23 -7.26
CA ILE A 688 5.71 28.98 -8.49
C ILE A 688 6.75 30.10 -8.26
N SER A 689 7.22 30.35 -7.02
CA SER A 689 8.16 31.45 -6.76
C SER A 689 9.49 31.06 -6.10
N VAL A 690 10.03 29.88 -6.42
CA VAL A 690 11.44 29.56 -6.13
C VAL A 690 12.09 28.95 -7.36
N SER A 691 12.17 29.73 -8.44
CA SER A 691 13.19 29.55 -9.47
C SER A 691 14.04 30.82 -9.54
N ASN A 692 15.35 30.61 -9.58
CA ASN A 692 16.44 31.56 -9.77
C ASN A 692 16.76 32.52 -8.61
N ASP A 693 17.60 32.03 -7.67
CA ASP A 693 18.83 32.75 -7.36
C ASP A 693 19.82 31.85 -6.59
N SER A 694 20.79 31.30 -7.31
CA SER A 694 22.09 30.94 -6.76
C SER A 694 23.16 31.25 -7.80
N GLY A 695 23.31 32.55 -8.06
CA GLY A 695 24.56 33.10 -8.58
C GLY A 695 25.44 33.52 -7.40
N ALA A 696 26.53 32.78 -7.20
CA ALA A 696 27.83 33.23 -6.72
C ALA A 696 28.84 32.08 -6.86
#